data_AF-A0A8E0KLH5-F1
#
_entry.id   AF-A0A8E0KLH5-F1
#
_cell.length_a   1.000
_cell.length_b   1.000
_cell.length_c   1.000
_cell.angle_alpha   90.00
_cell.angle_beta   90.00
_cell.angle_gamma   90.00
#
_symmetry.space_group_name_H-M   'P 1'
#
loop_
_entity.id
_entity.type
_entity.pdbx_description
1 polymer ?
#
loop_
_entity_poly.entity_id
_entity_poly.type
_entity_poly.pdbx_seq_one_letter_code
_entity_poly.pdbx_strand_id
1 'polypeptide(L)'
;MPDVPSYLTLHLSAFAHAETAADLPVKLDGSQPFSIDGWVRLSGLCASASIFRKAGVFDFGVAGEALTLSINGYPTVYSDTADPLTENEWRYVCATFAGGQARLYIDGNFNAFQAISGQGQTSADAFEIGHTLQGQIRSVRVYNTALSADQVMAAMYGTPDAGAIAAWFDFTANPPSDLGPAHLPISLSSKARMMVETPSVAIAATAYAQPIWDEDVNPGGLQTDPYTVQVWAYVEDPDAPVQALFVNGDLETDSGMALYLERAENEPGFVVKSQRGSIDELDTTLASTTTVLPNRWANIATTFDGTTLSIYIDGELAGQGAFGPVPSMRLESDLLIGAALSHGSPLAATSLQGHLARIDVWSRALSAEEISQSMAAAPDPATPDLTALYEFASAPARNAVTSHPVGLADGAELSNQITHVSPDEILVVEPDRDQAEPSRAEIEMLAELRAGLDFSHILKGDPELFSRACAKDCDTIAAHLAPEERDAARQKMEAAWREAEEALRERPHDLPFLVTRHRVGGEDLLVHHGPTDSRIVFRAAAGAYDDCTLWKVQLVFVVIGGVLDLLFGVRAQLTDRALAYIAKVVLRNPRIAAILALGSAITASDLFSLGRTLYDFGMLKALAKLVIEVGFWTLLRVVAKLVLKFLLPWGAAVDFIASLAATAAVFITTYLSRPSSCTPLPNVTLAGVWFNHSPSNSSTCAINIRKNYTTQVDVPEWVQSETDPAQSPAAYALAAIAGNTVTVKARFVISTRDPVQMQIQALDGGVLGAIAPVTINFKNGVSDPEWVTLPLSAQTLAAAGVARQDVTWTWQYRPMGGGAWTGLQTTRHRIYTVLAAPSAPWQQSGFPASPQNPWTDVLDHACQWASGSTTPDAAAAAVTRTVNQSLNLTYDMSRGASAYTEGNATISRWVFLATPFLNFLKGAPSPGRIINCTDCATIVSTFANAVGCDLTQSCMERGFALNQIIAIGSSTFGYPGFGPAFSYHEVAWTGGLSYADPLYDACLQVDGGSQPWNWNTGVTHTPTLPLKMPFTTMGMSPATPIPMPFNAQSYRERLCADTAAGIGACNPVGPKPLTNSGRRPLQ
;
A
#
# COMPACT_ATOMS: atom_id res chain seq x y z
N MET A 1 -36.35 25.12 10.23
CA MET A 1 -36.11 24.86 8.80
C MET A 1 -35.10 23.71 8.75
N PRO A 2 -35.04 22.87 7.70
CA PRO A 2 -33.97 21.89 7.61
C PRO A 2 -32.63 22.64 7.46
N ASP A 3 -31.71 22.39 8.39
CA ASP A 3 -30.51 23.21 8.62
C ASP A 3 -29.35 22.78 7.72
N VAL A 4 -29.04 23.59 6.70
CA VAL A 4 -27.73 23.54 6.04
C VAL A 4 -26.69 23.98 7.08
N PRO A 5 -25.56 23.26 7.25
CA PRO A 5 -24.54 23.60 8.24
C PRO A 5 -24.13 25.07 8.12
N SER A 6 -24.52 25.88 9.10
CA SER A 6 -24.31 27.33 9.08
C SER A 6 -23.91 27.81 10.47
N TYR A 7 -23.20 28.93 10.56
CA TYR A 7 -22.78 29.50 11.84
C TYR A 7 -23.01 31.01 11.90
N LEU A 8 -23.16 31.53 13.12
CA LEU A 8 -23.32 32.95 13.37
C LEU A 8 -21.97 33.64 13.57
N THR A 9 -21.88 34.88 13.09
CA THR A 9 -20.71 35.75 13.27
C THR A 9 -21.14 37.17 13.57
N LEU A 10 -20.31 37.92 14.31
CA LEU A 10 -20.43 39.36 14.39
C LEU A 10 -19.81 39.97 13.14
N HIS A 11 -20.60 40.69 12.35
CA HIS A 11 -20.14 41.41 11.19
C HIS A 11 -19.91 42.89 11.50
N LEU A 12 -18.74 43.39 11.09
CA LEU A 12 -18.26 44.74 11.35
C LEU A 12 -17.92 45.45 10.04
N SER A 13 -18.42 46.68 9.90
CA SER A 13 -18.12 47.57 8.80
C SER A 13 -17.64 48.93 9.32
N ALA A 14 -16.36 49.25 9.11
CA ALA A 14 -15.75 50.52 9.47
C ALA A 14 -16.11 50.98 10.90
N PHE A 15 -17.10 51.86 11.08
CA PHE A 15 -17.45 52.40 12.41
C PHE A 15 -18.25 51.46 13.32
N ALA A 16 -18.68 50.30 12.81
CA ALA A 16 -19.39 49.28 13.58
C ALA A 16 -18.51 48.72 14.71
N HIS A 17 -19.09 48.53 15.89
CA HIS A 17 -18.43 47.86 17.01
C HIS A 17 -19.47 47.29 17.98
N ALA A 18 -19.06 46.30 18.77
CA ALA A 18 -19.78 45.90 19.97
C ALA A 18 -19.14 46.56 21.20
N GLU A 19 -19.92 46.87 22.22
CA GLU A 19 -19.44 47.52 23.45
C GLU A 19 -19.98 46.82 24.71
N THR A 20 -19.23 46.92 25.81
CA THR A 20 -19.64 46.38 27.12
C THR A 20 -20.17 47.50 28.02
N ALA A 21 -21.26 47.25 28.77
CA ALA A 21 -21.84 48.27 29.64
C ALA A 21 -21.08 48.53 30.96
N ALA A 22 -20.09 47.69 31.31
CA ALA A 22 -19.30 47.79 32.55
C ALA A 22 -17.82 47.45 32.33
N ASP A 23 -16.98 47.88 33.28
CA ASP A 23 -15.53 47.61 33.30
C ASP A 23 -15.24 46.13 33.61
N LEU A 24 -14.10 45.63 33.14
CA LEU A 24 -13.71 44.23 33.29
C LEU A 24 -12.99 43.98 34.61
N PRO A 25 -13.08 42.75 35.17
CA PRO A 25 -12.34 42.36 36.37
C PRO A 25 -10.85 42.08 36.07
N VAL A 26 -10.23 42.81 35.14
CA VAL A 26 -8.81 42.72 34.78
C VAL A 26 -8.27 44.09 34.38
N LYS A 27 -7.04 44.40 34.80
CA LYS A 27 -6.33 45.63 34.42
C LYS A 27 -5.44 45.38 33.22
N LEU A 28 -5.75 46.04 32.10
CA LEU A 28 -4.99 45.95 30.85
C LEU A 28 -4.03 47.15 30.65
N ASP A 29 -3.68 47.84 31.73
CA ASP A 29 -2.77 48.99 31.76
C ASP A 29 -1.28 48.59 31.86
N GLY A 30 -0.96 47.30 31.82
CA GLY A 30 0.39 46.77 31.97
C GLY A 30 0.89 46.69 33.42
N SER A 31 0.05 46.98 34.42
CA SER A 31 0.38 46.80 35.84
C SER A 31 0.26 45.35 36.32
N GLN A 32 -0.46 44.50 35.58
CA GLN A 32 -0.72 43.09 35.88
C GLN A 32 -0.53 42.23 34.63
N PRO A 33 -0.24 40.93 34.79
CA PRO A 33 -0.20 40.01 33.67
C PRO A 33 -1.59 39.76 33.09
N PHE A 34 -1.70 39.62 31.77
CA PHE A 34 -2.95 39.32 31.08
C PHE A 34 -2.70 38.62 29.75
N SER A 35 -3.77 38.05 29.19
CA SER A 35 -3.80 37.57 27.81
C SER A 35 -5.10 37.96 27.15
N ILE A 36 -5.07 38.15 25.84
CA ILE A 36 -6.24 38.40 25.01
C ILE A 36 -6.13 37.48 23.81
N ASP A 37 -7.19 36.75 23.49
CA ASP A 37 -7.26 35.98 22.25
C ASP A 37 -8.57 36.24 21.52
N GLY A 38 -8.61 35.86 20.24
CA GLY A 38 -9.84 35.88 19.48
C GLY A 38 -9.73 35.21 18.12
N TRP A 39 -10.89 34.89 17.56
CA TRP A 39 -11.04 34.44 16.18
C TRP A 39 -11.57 35.60 15.34
N VAL A 40 -10.81 35.99 14.33
CA VAL A 40 -11.10 37.11 13.44
C VAL A 40 -10.95 36.71 11.98
N ARG A 41 -11.80 37.25 11.11
CA ARG A 41 -11.67 37.13 9.65
C ARG A 41 -11.73 38.52 9.05
N LEU A 42 -10.63 38.97 8.47
CA LEU A 42 -10.53 40.33 7.93
C LEU A 42 -11.13 40.39 6.53
N SER A 43 -12.05 41.33 6.27
CA SER A 43 -12.56 41.59 4.91
C SER A 43 -11.67 42.57 4.13
N GLY A 44 -10.66 43.15 4.79
CA GLY A 44 -9.68 44.03 4.20
C GLY A 44 -8.60 44.43 5.20
N LEU A 45 -7.36 44.57 4.73
CA LEU A 45 -6.23 45.00 5.57
C LEU A 45 -6.32 46.50 5.89
N CYS A 46 -6.91 46.81 7.04
CA CYS A 46 -7.07 48.18 7.52
C CYS A 46 -5.72 48.77 7.94
N ALA A 47 -5.47 50.06 7.62
CA ALA A 47 -4.25 50.75 8.06
C ALA A 47 -4.06 50.73 9.59
N SER A 48 -5.17 50.80 10.33
CA SER A 48 -5.24 50.53 11.76
C SER A 48 -6.68 50.18 12.13
N ALA A 49 -6.88 49.10 12.89
CA ALA A 49 -8.17 48.73 13.45
C ALA A 49 -8.00 47.93 14.75
N SER A 50 -9.00 47.93 15.62
CA SER A 50 -8.95 47.27 16.91
C SER A 50 -9.82 46.02 16.91
N ILE A 51 -9.25 44.90 17.36
CA ILE A 51 -10.02 43.69 17.64
C ILE A 51 -10.68 43.85 19.00
N PHE A 52 -9.92 44.33 19.98
CA PHE A 52 -10.38 44.60 21.33
C PHE A 52 -9.62 45.77 21.95
N ARG A 53 -10.32 46.79 22.43
CA ARG A 53 -9.69 48.00 22.98
C ARG A 53 -10.43 48.59 24.16
N LYS A 54 -9.72 49.43 24.92
CA LYS A 54 -10.30 50.43 25.83
C LYS A 54 -9.62 51.76 25.58
N ALA A 55 -10.40 52.76 25.17
CA ALA A 55 -9.88 54.05 24.74
C ALA A 55 -8.96 54.67 25.81
N GLY A 56 -7.77 55.10 25.40
CA GLY A 56 -6.76 55.68 26.30
C GLY A 56 -6.03 54.70 27.23
N VAL A 57 -6.31 53.39 27.19
CA VAL A 57 -5.68 52.38 28.05
C VAL A 57 -4.85 51.39 27.24
N PHE A 58 -5.47 50.63 26.34
CA PHE A 58 -4.78 49.64 25.52
C PHE A 58 -5.58 49.37 24.22
N ASP A 59 -4.90 48.81 23.24
CA ASP A 59 -5.45 48.36 21.96
C ASP A 59 -4.78 47.05 21.54
N PHE A 60 -5.59 46.00 21.38
CA PHE A 60 -5.21 44.77 20.69
C PHE A 60 -5.89 44.77 19.32
N GLY A 61 -5.10 44.86 18.27
CA GLY A 61 -5.61 45.22 16.95
C GLY A 61 -4.69 44.84 15.82
N VAL A 62 -4.94 45.40 14.64
CA VAL A 62 -4.21 45.15 13.40
C VAL A 62 -3.73 46.46 12.79
N ALA A 63 -2.58 46.42 12.11
CA ALA A 63 -2.02 47.53 11.34
C ALA A 63 -1.48 46.99 10.01
N GLY A 64 -2.28 47.12 8.95
CA GLY A 64 -2.01 46.43 7.68
C GLY A 64 -2.02 44.92 7.89
N GLU A 65 -0.91 44.27 7.56
CA GLU A 65 -0.71 42.82 7.69
C GLU A 65 -0.23 42.38 9.09
N ALA A 66 0.07 43.33 9.98
CA ALA A 66 0.61 43.03 11.31
C ALA A 66 -0.47 43.01 12.39
N LEU A 67 -0.38 42.04 13.31
CA LEU A 67 -1.04 42.04 14.60
C LEU A 67 -0.30 42.99 15.55
N THR A 68 -1.03 43.74 16.37
CA THR A 68 -0.47 44.76 17.25
C THR A 68 -1.00 44.65 18.67
N LEU A 69 -0.12 44.93 19.64
CA LEU A 69 -0.49 45.20 21.02
C LEU A 69 0.08 46.56 21.42
N SER A 70 -0.80 47.49 21.77
CA SER A 70 -0.45 48.82 22.27
C SER A 70 -1.00 49.00 23.68
N ILE A 71 -0.15 49.35 24.63
CA ILE A 71 -0.55 49.72 25.99
C ILE A 71 -0.14 51.20 26.16
N ASN A 72 -1.09 52.07 26.50
CA ASN A 72 -0.82 53.51 26.54
C ASN A 72 0.23 53.82 27.62
N GLY A 73 1.31 54.52 27.21
CA GLY A 73 2.50 54.74 28.04
C GLY A 73 3.62 53.71 27.85
N TYR A 74 3.46 52.71 26.96
CA TYR A 74 4.48 51.74 26.54
C TYR A 74 4.70 51.79 25.01
N PRO A 75 5.85 51.29 24.50
CA PRO A 75 6.02 51.04 23.07
C PRO A 75 5.00 50.04 22.50
N THR A 76 4.51 50.28 21.29
CA THR A 76 3.64 49.33 20.55
C THR A 76 4.47 48.16 20.02
N VAL A 77 3.92 46.96 20.15
CA VAL A 77 4.52 45.71 19.66
C VAL A 77 3.80 45.26 18.40
N TYR A 78 4.57 44.90 17.38
CA TYR A 78 4.09 44.44 16.08
C TYR A 78 4.49 42.98 15.87
N SER A 79 3.63 42.22 15.22
CA SER A 79 3.98 40.90 14.70
C SER A 79 4.97 41.02 13.54
N ASP A 80 5.74 39.95 13.31
CA ASP A 80 6.58 39.81 12.13
C ASP A 80 5.69 39.65 10.88
N THR A 81 5.89 40.50 9.88
CA THR A 81 5.16 40.45 8.60
C THR A 81 5.67 39.34 7.67
N ALA A 82 6.69 38.58 8.07
CA ALA A 82 7.05 37.33 7.42
C ALA A 82 5.99 36.22 7.60
N ASP A 83 5.12 36.34 8.62
CA ASP A 83 3.94 35.51 8.84
C ASP A 83 2.70 36.42 8.98
N PRO A 84 2.18 36.95 7.85
CA PRO A 84 1.21 38.04 7.86
C PRO A 84 -0.22 37.57 8.18
N LEU A 85 -1.03 38.51 8.66
CA LEU A 85 -2.49 38.39 8.60
C LEU A 85 -2.96 38.50 7.15
N THR A 86 -3.91 37.65 6.79
CA THR A 86 -4.45 37.51 5.44
C THR A 86 -5.93 37.88 5.41
N GLU A 87 -6.40 38.34 4.25
CA GLU A 87 -7.81 38.66 4.02
C GLU A 87 -8.63 37.39 3.80
N ASN A 88 -9.92 37.45 4.14
CA ASN A 88 -10.93 36.43 3.88
C ASN A 88 -10.65 35.04 4.48
N GLU A 89 -9.75 34.95 5.45
CA GLU A 89 -9.45 33.74 6.21
C GLU A 89 -9.69 33.94 7.71
N TRP A 90 -10.24 32.92 8.38
CA TRP A 90 -10.31 32.89 9.84
C TRP A 90 -8.91 32.69 10.42
N ARG A 91 -8.45 33.66 11.22
CA ARG A 91 -7.18 33.61 11.95
C ARG A 91 -7.45 33.62 13.44
N TYR A 92 -6.73 32.78 14.17
CA TYR A 92 -6.69 32.85 15.62
C TYR A 92 -5.53 33.78 16.02
N VAL A 93 -5.82 34.78 16.84
CA VAL A 93 -4.82 35.77 17.25
C VAL A 93 -4.77 35.86 18.76
N CYS A 94 -3.58 35.96 19.33
CA CYS A 94 -3.40 36.09 20.76
C CYS A 94 -2.23 37.01 21.12
N ALA A 95 -2.42 37.79 22.18
CA ALA A 95 -1.38 38.57 22.82
C ALA A 95 -1.27 38.20 24.30
N THR A 96 -0.04 38.02 24.80
CA THR A 96 0.21 37.79 26.23
C THR A 96 1.19 38.83 26.77
N PHE A 97 0.94 39.32 27.98
CA PHE A 97 1.79 40.30 28.65
C PHE A 97 2.11 39.87 30.08
N ALA A 98 3.39 39.74 30.42
CA ALA A 98 3.84 39.51 31.80
C ALA A 98 5.25 40.05 32.03
N GLY A 99 5.48 40.66 33.20
CA GLY A 99 6.82 41.06 33.63
C GLY A 99 7.54 42.04 32.68
N GLY A 100 6.79 42.91 31.99
CA GLY A 100 7.33 43.82 30.98
C GLY A 100 7.68 43.13 29.65
N GLN A 101 7.12 41.95 29.39
CA GLN A 101 7.31 41.22 28.14
C GLN A 101 5.97 41.02 27.45
N ALA A 102 5.87 41.47 26.21
CA ALA A 102 4.74 41.21 25.33
C ALA A 102 5.10 40.11 24.32
N ARG A 103 4.17 39.18 24.11
CA ARG A 103 4.27 38.13 23.08
C ARG A 103 3.03 38.17 22.20
N LEU A 104 3.22 37.97 20.90
CA LEU A 104 2.15 37.86 19.92
C LEU A 104 2.17 36.47 19.28
N TYR A 105 0.98 35.95 19.04
CA TYR A 105 0.75 34.64 18.44
C TYR A 105 -0.28 34.74 17.33
N ILE A 106 -0.02 34.02 16.23
CA ILE A 106 -0.94 33.87 15.11
C ILE A 106 -1.11 32.37 14.85
N ASP A 107 -2.36 31.92 14.80
CA ASP A 107 -2.78 30.52 14.68
C ASP A 107 -2.12 29.61 15.73
N GLY A 108 -2.05 30.13 16.96
CA GLY A 108 -1.44 29.48 18.13
C GLY A 108 0.08 29.47 18.13
N ASN A 109 0.72 29.84 17.01
CA ASN A 109 2.18 29.84 16.89
C ASN A 109 2.76 31.13 17.43
N PHE A 110 3.91 31.03 18.11
CA PHE A 110 4.67 32.19 18.53
C PHE A 110 5.14 32.98 17.30
N ASN A 111 4.82 34.27 17.27
CA ASN A 111 5.18 35.16 16.17
C ASN A 111 6.21 36.21 16.62
N ALA A 112 5.94 36.96 17.69
CA ALA A 112 6.83 38.02 18.14
C ALA A 112 7.00 38.08 19.66
N PHE A 113 8.15 38.57 20.10
CA PHE A 113 8.47 38.87 21.50
C PHE A 113 9.16 40.23 21.60
N GLN A 114 8.69 41.06 22.52
CA GLN A 114 9.34 42.32 22.83
C GLN A 114 9.31 42.61 24.33
N ALA A 115 10.47 42.96 24.89
CA ALA A 115 10.54 43.55 26.21
C ALA A 115 10.16 45.05 26.10
N ILE A 116 9.12 45.44 26.83
CA ILE A 116 8.57 46.80 26.84
C ILE A 116 8.49 47.32 28.27
N SER A 117 8.79 48.60 28.47
CA SER A 117 8.71 49.28 29.76
C SER A 117 8.02 50.63 29.60
N GLY A 118 7.33 51.07 30.66
CA GLY A 118 6.41 52.20 30.60
C GLY A 118 5.63 52.41 31.89
N GLN A 119 4.68 53.32 31.86
CA GLN A 119 3.71 53.59 32.94
C GLN A 119 2.31 53.68 32.35
N GLY A 120 1.47 52.69 32.67
CA GLY A 120 0.11 52.56 32.15
C GLY A 120 -0.80 53.73 32.50
N GLN A 121 -1.84 53.93 31.69
CA GLN A 121 -2.92 54.89 31.93
C GLN A 121 -4.23 54.14 32.23
N THR A 122 -5.18 54.84 32.85
CA THR A 122 -6.54 54.31 33.12
C THR A 122 -7.58 55.22 32.48
N SER A 123 -8.70 54.64 32.05
CA SER A 123 -9.86 55.37 31.52
C SER A 123 -11.16 54.81 32.09
N ALA A 124 -12.19 55.65 32.13
CA ALA A 124 -13.56 55.28 32.48
C ALA A 124 -14.41 54.89 31.26
N ASP A 125 -13.84 54.94 30.04
CA ASP A 125 -14.52 54.56 28.81
C ASP A 125 -14.84 53.05 28.76
N ALA A 126 -15.83 52.67 27.96
CA ALA A 126 -16.21 51.27 27.76
C ALA A 126 -15.15 50.48 26.97
N PHE A 127 -15.23 49.15 27.05
CA PHE A 127 -14.50 48.30 26.11
C PHE A 127 -15.26 48.20 24.80
N GLU A 128 -14.51 48.23 23.71
CA GLU A 128 -15.04 48.08 22.36
C GLU A 128 -14.40 46.88 21.67
N ILE A 129 -15.23 46.12 20.96
CA ILE A 129 -14.85 44.94 20.17
C ILE A 129 -15.07 45.31 18.70
N GLY A 130 -14.00 45.25 17.91
CA GLY A 130 -14.08 45.47 16.47
C GLY A 130 -14.04 46.92 15.98
N HIS A 131 -13.59 47.88 16.80
CA HIS A 131 -13.55 49.29 16.39
C HIS A 131 -12.74 49.52 15.11
N THR A 132 -13.31 50.20 14.12
CA THR A 132 -12.71 50.43 12.79
C THR A 132 -12.36 49.16 11.99
N LEU A 133 -12.70 47.98 12.52
CA LEU A 133 -12.44 46.70 11.90
C LEU A 133 -13.44 46.45 10.76
N GLN A 134 -12.92 45.98 9.64
CA GLN A 134 -13.72 45.49 8.52
C GLN A 134 -13.54 43.98 8.46
N GLY A 135 -14.57 43.24 8.84
CA GLY A 135 -14.45 41.80 8.98
C GLY A 135 -15.50 41.19 9.90
N GLN A 136 -15.20 39.97 10.29
CA GLN A 136 -16.02 39.15 11.17
C GLN A 136 -15.24 38.77 12.43
N ILE A 137 -15.94 38.69 13.55
CA ILE A 137 -15.42 38.18 14.82
C ILE A 137 -16.34 37.06 15.29
N ARG A 138 -15.75 35.95 15.74
CA ARG A 138 -16.49 34.82 16.30
C ARG A 138 -16.43 34.79 17.82
N SER A 139 -15.26 35.07 18.39
CA SER A 139 -15.04 35.06 19.84
C SER A 139 -13.88 35.97 20.20
N VAL A 140 -13.97 36.62 21.36
CA VAL A 140 -12.86 37.32 22.01
C VAL A 140 -12.83 36.92 23.49
N ARG A 141 -11.67 36.45 23.95
CA ARG A 141 -11.48 36.06 25.36
C ARG A 141 -10.39 36.89 26.00
N VAL A 142 -10.63 37.26 27.26
CA VAL A 142 -9.71 38.05 28.07
C VAL A 142 -9.37 37.25 29.32
N TYR A 143 -8.08 37.10 29.59
CA TYR A 143 -7.56 36.34 30.72
C TYR A 143 -6.86 37.27 31.71
N ASN A 144 -7.01 36.99 33.00
CA ASN A 144 -6.33 37.69 34.09
C ASN A 144 -4.91 37.15 34.37
N THR A 145 -4.38 36.30 33.47
CA THR A 145 -3.05 35.71 33.53
C THR A 145 -2.39 35.75 32.15
N ALA A 146 -1.05 35.70 32.12
CA ALA A 146 -0.30 35.52 30.88
C ALA A 146 -0.22 34.02 30.55
N LEU A 147 -0.87 33.61 29.46
CA LEU A 147 -0.86 32.24 28.98
C LEU A 147 0.55 31.87 28.47
N SER A 148 0.97 30.64 28.76
CA SER A 148 2.13 30.01 28.12
C SER A 148 1.85 29.71 26.64
N ALA A 149 2.89 29.45 25.85
CA ALA A 149 2.72 29.07 24.44
C ALA A 149 1.82 27.83 24.27
N ASP A 150 1.96 26.84 25.15
CA ASP A 150 1.12 25.62 25.15
C ASP A 150 -0.33 25.93 25.53
N GLN A 151 -0.55 26.84 26.48
CA GLN A 151 -1.89 27.28 26.86
C GLN A 151 -2.55 28.10 25.74
N VAL A 152 -1.80 28.93 25.01
CA VAL A 152 -2.31 29.67 23.84
C VAL A 152 -2.72 28.69 22.74
N MET A 153 -1.91 27.65 22.49
CA MET A 153 -2.21 26.60 21.52
C MET A 153 -3.43 25.77 21.93
N ALA A 154 -3.56 25.42 23.23
CA ALA A 154 -4.70 24.70 23.75
C ALA A 154 -5.99 25.54 23.69
N ALA A 155 -5.91 26.83 24.04
CA ALA A 155 -7.04 27.75 24.01
C ALA A 155 -7.61 27.93 22.60
N MET A 156 -6.78 27.83 21.54
CA MET A 156 -7.24 27.96 20.15
C MET A 156 -8.39 27.00 19.79
N TYR A 157 -8.38 25.78 20.34
CA TYR A 157 -9.31 24.70 19.99
C TYR A 157 -10.12 24.14 21.17
N GLY A 158 -9.83 24.56 22.40
CA GLY A 158 -10.45 24.03 23.62
C GLY A 158 -11.29 25.04 24.38
N THR A 159 -12.14 24.52 25.27
CA THR A 159 -12.84 25.32 26.28
C THR A 159 -11.79 25.88 27.25
N PRO A 160 -11.71 27.20 27.41
CA PRO A 160 -10.70 27.84 28.25
C PRO A 160 -10.94 27.54 29.75
N ASP A 161 -9.87 27.44 30.53
CA ASP A 161 -9.96 27.21 31.98
C ASP A 161 -10.72 28.36 32.68
N ALA A 162 -11.91 28.07 33.21
CA ALA A 162 -12.82 29.07 33.79
C ALA A 162 -12.19 29.93 34.90
N GLY A 163 -11.16 29.42 35.60
CA GLY A 163 -10.46 30.14 36.67
C GLY A 163 -9.57 31.29 36.21
N ALA A 164 -9.22 31.37 34.92
CA ALA A 164 -8.31 32.37 34.35
C ALA A 164 -9.02 33.43 33.48
N ILE A 165 -10.31 33.26 33.19
CA ILE A 165 -11.07 34.12 32.27
C ILE A 165 -11.70 35.29 33.01
N ALA A 166 -11.40 36.50 32.54
CA ALA A 166 -12.06 37.72 32.98
C ALA A 166 -13.34 38.04 32.18
N ALA A 167 -13.34 37.72 30.87
CA ALA A 167 -14.52 37.80 29.99
C ALA A 167 -14.37 36.90 28.77
N TRP A 168 -15.49 36.42 28.24
CA TRP A 168 -15.57 35.62 27.02
C TRP A 168 -16.75 36.10 26.17
N PHE A 169 -16.48 37.00 25.24
CA PHE A 169 -17.47 37.52 24.30
C PHE A 169 -17.68 36.52 23.17
N ASP A 170 -18.83 35.85 23.17
CA ASP A 170 -19.24 34.88 22.17
C ASP A 170 -20.24 35.49 21.18
N PHE A 171 -19.90 35.37 19.90
CA PHE A 171 -20.71 35.85 18.77
C PHE A 171 -21.25 34.70 17.92
N THR A 172 -21.34 33.49 18.51
CA THR A 172 -21.96 32.33 17.85
C THR A 172 -23.45 32.17 18.16
N ALA A 173 -24.03 33.09 18.95
CA ALA A 173 -25.46 33.18 19.25
C ALA A 173 -26.01 34.59 18.99
N ASN A 174 -27.32 34.68 18.72
CA ASN A 174 -28.05 35.95 18.62
C ASN A 174 -29.17 35.99 19.68
N PRO A 175 -29.16 36.94 20.63
CA PRO A 175 -28.17 38.01 20.81
C PRO A 175 -26.81 37.49 21.29
N PRO A 176 -25.70 38.20 21.02
CA PRO A 176 -24.37 37.82 21.50
C PRO A 176 -24.29 37.88 23.03
N SER A 177 -23.42 37.05 23.61
CA SER A 177 -23.36 36.88 25.07
C SER A 177 -21.92 36.80 25.61
N ASP A 178 -21.73 37.29 26.83
CA ASP A 178 -20.52 37.02 27.61
C ASP A 178 -20.68 35.71 28.39
N LEU A 179 -19.93 34.68 27.98
CA LEU A 179 -19.87 33.38 28.64
C LEU A 179 -18.90 33.38 29.85
N GLY A 180 -18.20 34.49 30.07
CA GLY A 180 -17.34 34.68 31.23
C GLY A 180 -18.14 34.85 32.53
N PRO A 181 -17.46 34.78 33.69
CA PRO A 181 -18.13 34.81 35.00
C PRO A 181 -18.89 36.11 35.30
N ALA A 182 -18.63 37.18 34.55
CA ALA A 182 -19.26 38.49 34.73
C ALA A 182 -20.59 38.62 33.97
N HIS A 183 -20.85 37.78 32.96
CA HIS A 183 -22.04 37.83 32.10
C HIS A 183 -22.41 39.25 31.65
N LEU A 184 -21.40 40.01 31.19
CA LEU A 184 -21.58 41.40 30.82
C LEU A 184 -22.53 41.54 29.61
N PRO A 185 -23.49 42.48 29.66
CA PRO A 185 -24.33 42.75 28.50
C PRO A 185 -23.50 43.37 27.37
N ILE A 186 -23.72 42.87 26.16
CA ILE A 186 -23.06 43.32 24.93
C ILE A 186 -24.08 44.08 24.10
N SER A 187 -23.79 45.34 23.74
CA SER A 187 -24.60 46.12 22.80
C SER A 187 -23.90 46.25 21.45
N LEU A 188 -24.67 46.10 20.37
CA LEU A 188 -24.20 46.31 19.00
C LEU A 188 -24.50 47.74 18.57
N SER A 189 -23.45 48.47 18.20
CA SER A 189 -23.52 49.90 17.87
C SER A 189 -23.05 50.16 16.45
N SER A 190 -23.45 51.29 15.88
CA SER A 190 -22.96 51.79 14.58
C SER A 190 -23.08 50.79 13.41
N LYS A 191 -24.21 50.04 13.36
CA LYS A 191 -24.54 49.00 12.35
C LYS A 191 -23.77 47.68 12.48
N ALA A 192 -23.12 47.42 13.61
CA ALA A 192 -22.72 46.06 13.97
C ALA A 192 -23.94 45.14 13.98
N ARG A 193 -23.83 43.94 13.40
CA ARG A 193 -24.95 43.00 13.25
C ARG A 193 -24.48 41.55 13.24
N MET A 194 -25.38 40.65 13.64
CA MET A 194 -25.17 39.21 13.50
C MET A 194 -25.53 38.75 12.08
N MET A 195 -24.77 37.81 11.51
CA MET A 195 -25.03 37.21 10.20
C MET A 195 -24.89 35.68 10.26
N VAL A 196 -25.68 34.96 9.46
CA VAL A 196 -25.53 33.52 9.24
C VAL A 196 -24.63 33.31 8.03
N GLU A 197 -23.61 32.47 8.20
CA GLU A 197 -22.69 32.05 7.15
C GLU A 197 -22.83 30.56 6.90
N THR A 198 -23.10 30.21 5.65
CA THR A 198 -23.22 28.83 5.19
C THR A 198 -22.04 28.51 4.27
N PRO A 199 -21.07 27.70 4.73
CA PRO A 199 -19.97 27.26 3.88
C PRO A 199 -20.44 26.51 2.63
N SER A 200 -19.88 26.88 1.48
CA SER A 200 -20.34 26.40 0.19
C SER A 200 -19.25 26.54 -0.87
N VAL A 201 -19.49 25.99 -2.06
CA VAL A 201 -18.77 26.39 -3.27
C VAL A 201 -19.64 27.39 -4.05
N ALA A 202 -19.07 28.55 -4.36
CA ALA A 202 -19.66 29.51 -5.29
C ALA A 202 -19.35 29.09 -6.73
N ILE A 203 -20.41 29.01 -7.54
CA ILE A 203 -20.35 28.74 -8.97
C ILE A 203 -20.98 29.94 -9.68
N ALA A 204 -20.22 30.57 -10.58
CA ALA A 204 -20.67 31.70 -11.37
C ALA A 204 -20.02 31.68 -12.76
N ALA A 205 -20.68 32.29 -13.74
CA ALA A 205 -20.26 32.26 -15.14
C ALA A 205 -19.96 30.82 -15.61
N THR A 206 -18.73 30.51 -16.01
CA THR A 206 -18.33 29.18 -16.50
C THR A 206 -17.71 28.29 -15.43
N ALA A 207 -17.68 28.72 -14.16
CA ALA A 207 -17.08 27.98 -13.05
C ALA A 207 -17.72 26.60 -12.86
N TYR A 208 -16.94 25.66 -12.32
CA TYR A 208 -17.42 24.32 -11.97
C TYR A 208 -16.53 23.64 -10.94
N ALA A 209 -17.09 22.65 -10.24
CA ALA A 209 -16.34 21.75 -9.37
C ALA A 209 -16.24 20.35 -10.01
N GLN A 210 -15.05 19.76 -9.97
CA GLN A 210 -14.76 18.47 -10.60
C GLN A 210 -14.11 17.52 -9.58
N PRO A 211 -14.85 16.50 -9.10
CA PRO A 211 -14.26 15.41 -8.34
C PRO A 211 -13.14 14.71 -9.12
N ILE A 212 -12.00 14.49 -8.48
CA ILE A 212 -10.81 13.90 -9.09
C ILE A 212 -10.62 12.49 -8.50
N TRP A 213 -10.44 11.48 -9.36
CA TRP A 213 -10.28 10.07 -8.99
C TRP A 213 -11.53 9.37 -8.40
N ASP A 214 -12.70 10.00 -8.50
CA ASP A 214 -13.99 9.40 -8.13
C ASP A 214 -14.62 8.60 -9.29
N GLU A 215 -13.83 7.75 -9.96
CA GLU A 215 -14.27 6.96 -11.11
C GLU A 215 -15.42 5.99 -10.76
N ASP A 216 -15.47 5.55 -9.50
CA ASP A 216 -16.50 4.65 -8.95
C ASP A 216 -17.82 5.36 -8.61
N VAL A 217 -17.85 6.70 -8.56
CA VAL A 217 -19.07 7.48 -8.27
C VAL A 217 -19.82 7.69 -9.57
N ASN A 218 -20.57 6.68 -10.00
CA ASN A 218 -21.11 6.61 -11.36
C ASN A 218 -22.64 6.42 -11.42
N PRO A 219 -23.45 7.34 -10.85
CA PRO A 219 -24.91 7.24 -10.92
C PRO A 219 -25.40 7.36 -12.37
N GLY A 220 -26.22 6.40 -12.82
CA GLY A 220 -26.77 6.36 -14.16
C GLY A 220 -25.80 5.84 -15.23
N GLY A 221 -24.60 5.37 -14.85
CA GLY A 221 -23.62 4.83 -15.79
C GLY A 221 -23.93 3.40 -16.24
N LEU A 222 -24.64 2.61 -15.44
CA LEU A 222 -24.89 1.19 -15.69
C LEU A 222 -26.35 0.94 -16.09
N GLN A 223 -26.85 1.61 -17.14
CA GLN A 223 -28.18 1.47 -17.77
C GLN A 223 -29.41 1.50 -16.84
N THR A 224 -29.54 0.53 -15.94
CA THR A 224 -30.60 0.35 -14.94
C THR A 224 -30.09 0.35 -13.49
N ASP A 225 -28.89 0.86 -13.22
CA ASP A 225 -28.36 0.95 -11.86
C ASP A 225 -29.21 1.86 -10.97
N PRO A 226 -29.56 1.41 -9.75
CA PRO A 226 -30.25 2.26 -8.81
C PRO A 226 -29.30 3.30 -8.22
N TYR A 227 -29.81 4.51 -7.99
CA TYR A 227 -29.03 5.58 -7.37
C TYR A 227 -29.91 6.63 -6.68
N THR A 228 -29.27 7.44 -5.83
CA THR A 228 -29.79 8.71 -5.33
C THR A 228 -28.73 9.78 -5.46
N VAL A 229 -29.11 10.97 -5.92
CA VAL A 229 -28.29 12.19 -5.86
C VAL A 229 -29.10 13.24 -5.12
N GLN A 230 -28.56 13.78 -4.03
CA GLN A 230 -29.20 14.81 -3.20
C GLN A 230 -28.26 16.00 -3.03
N VAL A 231 -28.79 17.22 -3.23
CA VAL A 231 -28.03 18.47 -3.33
C VAL A 231 -28.66 19.55 -2.47
N TRP A 232 -27.84 20.28 -1.71
CA TRP A 232 -28.21 21.57 -1.13
C TRP A 232 -27.74 22.70 -2.02
N ALA A 233 -28.68 23.47 -2.57
CA ALA A 233 -28.41 24.54 -3.53
C ALA A 233 -29.06 25.87 -3.12
N TYR A 234 -28.35 26.98 -3.39
CA TYR A 234 -28.83 28.36 -3.28
C TYR A 234 -28.64 29.04 -4.62
N VAL A 235 -29.75 29.39 -5.30
CA VAL A 235 -29.72 29.97 -6.65
C VAL A 235 -29.83 31.48 -6.56
N GLU A 236 -28.88 32.21 -7.14
CA GLU A 236 -28.84 33.69 -7.06
C GLU A 236 -29.47 34.36 -8.28
N ASP A 237 -29.17 33.88 -9.49
CA ASP A 237 -29.70 34.44 -10.74
C ASP A 237 -31.13 33.91 -11.01
N PRO A 238 -32.19 34.74 -10.86
CA PRO A 238 -33.56 34.32 -11.12
C PRO A 238 -33.91 34.24 -12.62
N ASP A 239 -33.04 34.76 -13.49
CA ASP A 239 -33.31 34.93 -14.92
C ASP A 239 -32.53 33.93 -15.80
N ALA A 240 -31.55 33.21 -15.23
CA ALA A 240 -30.84 32.15 -15.93
C ALA A 240 -31.82 31.07 -16.46
N PRO A 241 -31.80 30.75 -17.76
CA PRO A 241 -32.78 29.86 -18.35
C PRO A 241 -32.63 28.41 -17.89
N VAL A 242 -31.38 27.94 -17.74
CA VAL A 242 -31.03 26.57 -17.35
C VAL A 242 -29.79 26.62 -16.43
N GLN A 243 -29.76 25.81 -15.38
CA GLN A 243 -28.66 25.77 -14.41
C GLN A 243 -28.38 24.34 -13.92
N ALA A 244 -27.21 23.80 -14.23
CA ALA A 244 -26.78 22.46 -13.83
C ALA A 244 -26.43 22.40 -12.33
N LEU A 245 -26.82 21.33 -11.64
CA LEU A 245 -26.43 21.07 -10.25
C LEU A 245 -25.41 19.93 -10.18
N PHE A 246 -25.68 18.82 -10.85
CA PHE A 246 -24.85 17.62 -10.88
C PHE A 246 -25.03 16.91 -12.23
N VAL A 247 -23.94 16.62 -12.92
CA VAL A 247 -23.94 15.93 -14.22
C VAL A 247 -22.89 14.83 -14.18
N ASN A 248 -23.29 13.59 -14.49
CA ASN A 248 -22.38 12.46 -14.62
C ASN A 248 -22.54 11.81 -15.99
N GLY A 249 -21.48 11.80 -16.79
CA GLY A 249 -21.48 11.24 -18.14
C GLY A 249 -21.77 12.29 -19.22
N ASP A 250 -22.01 11.80 -20.43
CA ASP A 250 -22.29 12.66 -21.59
C ASP A 250 -23.66 12.33 -22.17
N LEU A 251 -24.58 13.28 -21.98
CA LEU A 251 -25.96 13.15 -22.42
C LEU A 251 -26.10 13.23 -23.96
N GLU A 252 -25.10 13.77 -24.67
CA GLU A 252 -25.07 13.77 -26.15
C GLU A 252 -24.72 12.40 -26.74
N THR A 253 -24.11 11.51 -25.94
CA THR A 253 -23.79 10.13 -26.31
C THR A 253 -24.74 9.11 -25.70
N ASP A 254 -25.92 9.57 -25.28
CA ASP A 254 -26.99 8.76 -24.68
C ASP A 254 -26.55 8.02 -23.41
N SER A 255 -25.67 8.61 -22.61
CA SER A 255 -25.10 7.99 -21.41
C SER A 255 -25.26 8.86 -20.16
N GLY A 256 -25.29 8.23 -18.98
CA GLY A 256 -25.24 8.94 -17.69
C GLY A 256 -26.54 9.61 -17.24
N MET A 257 -26.41 10.62 -16.38
CA MET A 257 -27.53 11.37 -15.80
C MET A 257 -27.19 12.84 -15.55
N ALA A 258 -28.21 13.69 -15.51
CA ALA A 258 -28.10 15.08 -15.07
C ALA A 258 -29.26 15.50 -14.17
N LEU A 259 -28.93 16.27 -13.14
CA LEU A 259 -29.84 17.00 -12.28
C LEU A 259 -29.63 18.50 -12.49
N TYR A 260 -30.66 19.20 -12.97
CA TYR A 260 -30.57 20.62 -13.31
C TYR A 260 -31.89 21.36 -13.07
N LEU A 261 -31.82 22.67 -13.18
CA LEU A 261 -32.93 23.61 -13.00
C LEU A 261 -33.26 24.27 -14.34
N GLU A 262 -34.55 24.44 -14.62
CA GLU A 262 -35.06 25.15 -15.79
C GLU A 262 -36.05 26.23 -15.32
N ARG A 263 -35.92 27.46 -15.85
CA ARG A 263 -36.79 28.56 -15.46
C ARG A 263 -38.26 28.25 -15.78
N ALA A 264 -39.13 28.37 -14.79
CA ALA A 264 -40.56 28.13 -15.00
C ALA A 264 -41.18 29.24 -15.87
N GLU A 265 -42.01 28.85 -16.86
CA GLU A 265 -42.61 29.81 -17.80
C GLU A 265 -43.75 30.66 -17.17
N ASN A 266 -44.50 30.08 -16.23
CA ASN A 266 -45.76 30.64 -15.73
C ASN A 266 -45.82 30.81 -14.20
N GLU A 267 -44.78 30.43 -13.47
CA GLU A 267 -44.70 30.47 -12.01
C GLU A 267 -43.32 31.00 -11.60
N PRO A 268 -43.17 31.64 -10.42
CA PRO A 268 -41.87 32.08 -9.95
C PRO A 268 -40.96 30.88 -9.60
N GLY A 269 -39.70 30.96 -10.01
CA GLY A 269 -38.66 29.98 -9.67
C GLY A 269 -38.31 29.02 -10.80
N PHE A 270 -37.80 27.85 -10.40
CA PHE A 270 -37.21 26.87 -11.31
C PHE A 270 -37.89 25.50 -11.17
N VAL A 271 -38.21 24.87 -12.29
CA VAL A 271 -38.58 23.46 -12.35
C VAL A 271 -37.30 22.62 -12.24
N VAL A 272 -37.32 21.59 -11.40
CA VAL A 272 -36.22 20.62 -11.29
C VAL A 272 -36.39 19.57 -12.40
N LYS A 273 -35.31 19.31 -13.12
CA LYS A 273 -35.24 18.31 -14.20
C LYS A 273 -34.25 17.22 -13.79
N SER A 274 -34.71 15.98 -13.84
CA SER A 274 -33.86 14.80 -13.70
C SER A 274 -33.86 14.04 -15.03
N GLN A 275 -32.71 13.99 -15.67
CA GLN A 275 -32.53 13.44 -17.00
C GLN A 275 -31.63 12.21 -16.98
N ARG A 276 -31.98 11.19 -17.76
CA ARG A 276 -31.24 9.93 -17.87
C ARG A 276 -31.01 9.57 -19.34
N GLY A 277 -29.77 9.60 -19.80
CA GLY A 277 -29.43 9.36 -21.21
C GLY A 277 -29.70 10.56 -22.12
N SER A 278 -30.23 10.31 -23.31
CA SER A 278 -30.24 11.26 -24.45
C SER A 278 -30.89 12.62 -24.16
N ILE A 279 -30.33 13.70 -24.72
CA ILE A 279 -30.97 15.03 -24.84
C ILE A 279 -31.99 15.13 -25.98
N ASP A 280 -31.98 14.20 -26.93
CA ASP A 280 -32.81 14.26 -28.14
C ASP A 280 -34.13 13.48 -28.00
N GLU A 281 -34.32 12.73 -26.91
CA GLU A 281 -35.51 11.93 -26.64
C GLU A 281 -36.38 12.58 -25.56
N LEU A 282 -37.65 12.88 -25.87
CA LEU A 282 -38.57 13.55 -24.93
C LEU A 282 -38.91 12.71 -23.69
N ASP A 283 -38.72 11.39 -23.74
CA ASP A 283 -39.10 10.44 -22.69
C ASP A 283 -37.96 10.13 -21.70
N THR A 284 -36.83 10.85 -21.77
CA THR A 284 -35.64 10.65 -20.91
C THR A 284 -35.52 11.63 -19.74
N THR A 285 -36.42 12.62 -19.66
CA THR A 285 -36.39 13.68 -18.64
C THR A 285 -37.67 13.73 -17.82
N LEU A 286 -37.54 13.68 -16.50
CA LEU A 286 -38.62 13.94 -15.55
C LEU A 286 -38.57 15.40 -15.07
N ALA A 287 -39.73 16.05 -15.00
CA ALA A 287 -39.87 17.41 -14.48
C ALA A 287 -40.66 17.42 -13.16
N SER A 288 -40.28 18.29 -12.23
CA SER A 288 -41.04 18.51 -11.00
C SER A 288 -42.36 19.27 -11.24
N THR A 289 -43.35 19.05 -10.38
CA THR A 289 -44.64 19.75 -10.36
C THR A 289 -44.61 21.01 -9.49
N THR A 290 -43.56 21.19 -8.67
CA THR A 290 -43.32 22.36 -7.82
C THR A 290 -41.99 23.03 -8.21
N THR A 291 -41.84 24.31 -7.88
CA THR A 291 -40.66 25.11 -8.23
C THR A 291 -39.73 25.37 -7.03
N VAL A 292 -38.44 25.51 -7.32
CA VAL A 292 -37.42 26.02 -6.40
C VAL A 292 -37.34 27.54 -6.54
N LEU A 293 -37.43 28.27 -5.43
CA LEU A 293 -37.34 29.73 -5.45
C LEU A 293 -35.87 30.20 -5.35
N PRO A 294 -35.48 31.28 -6.06
CA PRO A 294 -34.16 31.87 -5.91
C PRO A 294 -33.99 32.56 -4.56
N ASN A 295 -32.73 32.85 -4.21
CA ASN A 295 -32.30 33.56 -3.00
C ASN A 295 -32.71 32.89 -1.68
N ARG A 296 -32.82 31.55 -1.70
CA ARG A 296 -32.96 30.71 -0.51
C ARG A 296 -32.32 29.34 -0.75
N TRP A 297 -31.94 28.67 0.34
CA TRP A 297 -31.50 27.28 0.28
C TRP A 297 -32.69 26.36 -0.03
N ALA A 298 -32.47 25.38 -0.89
CA ALA A 298 -33.39 24.27 -1.17
C ALA A 298 -32.63 22.94 -1.16
N ASN A 299 -33.27 21.90 -0.66
CA ASN A 299 -32.78 20.53 -0.81
C ASN A 299 -33.46 19.88 -2.02
N ILE A 300 -32.66 19.36 -2.96
CA ILE A 300 -33.15 18.79 -4.21
C ILE A 300 -32.58 17.39 -4.34
N ALA A 301 -33.43 16.37 -4.48
CA ALA A 301 -32.99 14.99 -4.65
C ALA A 301 -33.65 14.33 -5.86
N THR A 302 -32.90 13.43 -6.50
CA THR A 302 -33.44 12.50 -7.50
C THR A 302 -33.09 11.06 -7.12
N THR A 303 -34.04 10.14 -7.26
CA THR A 303 -33.84 8.70 -7.01
C THR A 303 -34.28 7.87 -8.19
N PHE A 304 -33.54 6.79 -8.48
CA PHE A 304 -33.94 5.80 -9.47
C PHE A 304 -33.76 4.40 -8.88
N ASP A 305 -34.81 3.58 -8.91
CA ASP A 305 -34.83 2.24 -8.29
C ASP A 305 -34.57 1.09 -9.28
N GLY A 306 -34.21 1.43 -10.53
CA GLY A 306 -34.12 0.48 -11.65
C GLY A 306 -35.33 0.52 -12.59
N THR A 307 -36.45 1.13 -12.15
CA THR A 307 -37.69 1.23 -12.93
C THR A 307 -38.35 2.62 -12.86
N THR A 308 -38.25 3.27 -11.70
CA THR A 308 -39.00 4.48 -11.38
C THR A 308 -38.04 5.60 -11.03
N LEU A 309 -38.14 6.72 -11.74
CA LEU A 309 -37.40 7.95 -11.46
C LEU A 309 -38.30 8.86 -10.63
N SER A 310 -37.76 9.42 -9.55
CA SER A 310 -38.49 10.32 -8.63
C SER A 310 -37.67 11.57 -8.33
N ILE A 311 -38.34 12.71 -8.16
CA ILE A 311 -37.74 13.99 -7.74
C ILE A 311 -38.37 14.43 -6.42
N TYR A 312 -37.55 14.91 -5.49
CA TYR A 312 -37.97 15.46 -4.22
C TYR A 312 -37.43 16.88 -4.05
N ILE A 313 -38.25 17.79 -3.53
CA ILE A 313 -37.88 19.17 -3.21
C ILE A 313 -38.23 19.43 -1.74
N ASP A 314 -37.23 19.83 -0.95
CA ASP A 314 -37.34 20.05 0.49
C ASP A 314 -37.93 18.84 1.24
N GLY A 315 -37.60 17.62 0.76
CA GLY A 315 -38.04 16.34 1.34
C GLY A 315 -39.39 15.82 0.82
N GLU A 316 -40.15 16.65 0.11
CA GLU A 316 -41.47 16.30 -0.41
C GLU A 316 -41.39 15.78 -1.86
N LEU A 317 -42.17 14.76 -2.21
CA LEU A 317 -42.21 14.19 -3.57
C LEU A 317 -42.78 15.24 -4.55
N ALA A 318 -41.97 15.63 -5.52
CA ALA A 318 -42.29 16.66 -6.50
C ALA A 318 -42.50 16.11 -7.92
N GLY A 319 -42.22 14.84 -8.19
CA GLY A 319 -42.49 14.22 -9.49
C GLY A 319 -42.04 12.76 -9.53
N GLN A 320 -42.73 11.91 -10.29
CA GLN A 320 -42.37 10.50 -10.45
C GLN A 320 -42.84 9.96 -11.82
N GLY A 321 -42.07 9.06 -12.41
CA GLY A 321 -42.43 8.37 -13.65
C GLY A 321 -41.65 7.07 -13.86
N ALA A 322 -42.15 6.21 -14.77
CA ALA A 322 -41.46 5.00 -15.18
C ALA A 322 -40.46 5.31 -16.29
N PHE A 323 -39.22 4.83 -16.15
CA PHE A 323 -38.13 5.08 -17.09
C PHE A 323 -37.43 3.76 -17.46
N GLY A 324 -37.02 3.68 -18.72
CA GLY A 324 -36.26 2.54 -19.25
C GLY A 324 -34.76 2.58 -18.91
N PRO A 325 -34.00 1.60 -19.44
CA PRO A 325 -32.54 1.63 -19.38
C PRO A 325 -31.98 2.83 -20.14
N VAL A 326 -30.89 3.43 -19.65
CA VAL A 326 -30.09 4.36 -20.44
C VAL A 326 -29.50 3.61 -21.66
N PRO A 327 -29.54 4.17 -22.89
CA PRO A 327 -29.11 3.45 -24.09
C PRO A 327 -27.64 3.01 -24.06
N SER A 328 -26.74 3.90 -23.65
CA SER A 328 -25.29 3.65 -23.63
C SER A 328 -24.78 3.41 -22.21
N MET A 329 -24.13 2.25 -22.00
CA MET A 329 -23.44 1.94 -20.75
C MET A 329 -22.09 2.67 -20.67
N ARG A 330 -21.75 3.18 -19.49
CA ARG A 330 -20.46 3.78 -19.17
C ARG A 330 -19.92 3.21 -17.86
N LEU A 331 -18.74 2.59 -17.92
CA LEU A 331 -18.12 1.93 -16.76
C LEU A 331 -17.39 2.91 -15.82
N GLU A 332 -17.06 4.11 -16.29
CA GLU A 332 -16.31 5.11 -15.55
C GLU A 332 -17.11 6.42 -15.46
N SER A 333 -17.08 7.06 -14.29
CA SER A 333 -17.70 8.37 -14.03
C SER A 333 -17.09 9.49 -14.90
N ASP A 334 -17.90 10.50 -15.22
CA ASP A 334 -17.47 11.78 -15.82
C ASP A 334 -18.21 12.92 -15.14
N LEU A 335 -17.90 13.10 -13.86
CA LEU A 335 -18.68 13.92 -12.94
C LEU A 335 -18.24 15.40 -12.98
N LEU A 336 -19.20 16.28 -13.26
CA LEU A 336 -19.11 17.71 -13.11
C LEU A 336 -20.23 18.24 -12.18
N ILE A 337 -19.83 19.07 -11.22
CA ILE A 337 -20.72 19.72 -10.26
C ILE A 337 -20.90 21.18 -10.67
N GLY A 338 -22.15 21.60 -10.85
CA GLY A 338 -22.51 22.98 -11.19
C GLY A 338 -22.41 23.37 -12.68
N ALA A 339 -22.09 22.46 -13.61
CA ALA A 339 -21.91 22.81 -15.03
C ALA A 339 -22.12 21.64 -16.03
N ALA A 340 -21.98 21.98 -17.31
CA ALA A 340 -21.79 21.10 -18.48
C ALA A 340 -22.88 20.05 -18.78
N LEU A 341 -24.07 20.52 -19.18
CA LEU A 341 -25.14 19.65 -19.71
C LEU A 341 -24.83 19.04 -21.10
N SER A 342 -23.80 19.54 -21.78
CA SER A 342 -23.34 19.12 -23.13
C SER A 342 -21.81 18.94 -23.12
N HIS A 343 -21.29 17.98 -23.91
CA HIS A 343 -19.90 17.52 -23.83
C HIS A 343 -18.85 18.66 -23.82
N GLY A 344 -18.09 18.75 -22.72
CA GLY A 344 -16.79 19.41 -22.67
C GLY A 344 -16.76 20.93 -22.80
N SER A 345 -17.88 21.63 -22.61
CA SER A 345 -17.86 23.10 -22.58
C SER A 345 -18.86 23.66 -21.55
N PRO A 346 -18.41 23.95 -20.31
CA PRO A 346 -19.14 24.81 -19.40
C PRO A 346 -19.50 26.12 -20.10
N LEU A 347 -20.80 26.43 -20.18
CA LEU A 347 -21.30 27.69 -20.69
C LEU A 347 -22.00 28.44 -19.57
N ALA A 348 -21.77 29.75 -19.47
CA ALA A 348 -22.43 30.59 -18.47
C ALA A 348 -23.97 30.50 -18.53
N ALA A 349 -24.53 30.19 -19.70
CA ALA A 349 -25.97 30.01 -19.89
C ALA A 349 -26.53 28.70 -19.29
N THR A 350 -25.68 27.77 -18.86
CA THR A 350 -26.07 26.43 -18.36
C THR A 350 -25.42 26.07 -17.02
N SER A 351 -24.34 26.74 -16.62
CA SER A 351 -23.73 26.58 -15.30
C SER A 351 -24.58 27.24 -14.22
N LEU A 352 -24.52 26.68 -13.00
CA LEU A 352 -25.15 27.28 -11.83
C LEU A 352 -24.65 28.71 -11.62
N GLN A 353 -25.57 29.61 -11.27
CA GLN A 353 -25.26 30.94 -10.75
C GLN A 353 -25.72 30.99 -9.29
N GLY A 354 -24.82 30.60 -8.38
CA GLY A 354 -25.13 30.51 -6.96
C GLY A 354 -24.19 29.58 -6.18
N HIS A 355 -24.70 28.97 -5.11
CA HIS A 355 -23.92 28.22 -4.14
C HIS A 355 -24.39 26.78 -3.95
N LEU A 356 -23.45 25.86 -3.74
CA LEU A 356 -23.72 24.47 -3.34
C LEU A 356 -23.03 24.16 -2.01
N ALA A 357 -23.77 23.70 -1.01
CA ALA A 357 -23.21 23.41 0.32
C ALA A 357 -22.77 21.95 0.48
N ARG A 358 -23.59 21.03 -0.03
CA ARG A 358 -23.40 19.59 0.14
C ARG A 358 -24.06 18.81 -0.98
N ILE A 359 -23.42 17.71 -1.40
CA ILE A 359 -23.96 16.73 -2.33
C ILE A 359 -23.70 15.33 -1.80
N ASP A 360 -24.73 14.50 -1.71
CA ASP A 360 -24.61 13.08 -1.37
C ASP A 360 -25.11 12.18 -2.51
N VAL A 361 -24.33 11.13 -2.80
CA VAL A 361 -24.57 10.18 -3.89
C VAL A 361 -24.61 8.77 -3.31
N TRP A 362 -25.67 8.03 -3.62
CA TRP A 362 -25.91 6.68 -3.13
C TRP A 362 -26.05 5.70 -4.30
N SER A 363 -25.56 4.46 -4.14
CA SER A 363 -25.74 3.35 -5.08
C SER A 363 -27.10 2.64 -4.93
N ARG A 364 -28.08 3.31 -4.33
CA ARG A 364 -29.46 2.83 -4.16
C ARG A 364 -30.45 4.00 -4.20
N ALA A 365 -31.71 3.71 -4.50
CA ALA A 365 -32.80 4.66 -4.31
C ALA A 365 -33.13 4.82 -2.81
N LEU A 366 -33.09 6.05 -2.31
CA LEU A 366 -33.56 6.41 -0.97
C LEU A 366 -35.09 6.60 -0.95
N SER A 367 -35.69 6.31 0.20
CA SER A 367 -37.07 6.69 0.53
C SER A 367 -37.19 8.17 0.92
N ALA A 368 -38.40 8.72 0.91
CA ALA A 368 -38.67 10.09 1.32
C ALA A 368 -38.23 10.38 2.78
N GLU A 369 -38.39 9.39 3.66
CA GLU A 369 -37.94 9.46 5.05
C GLU A 369 -36.42 9.52 5.16
N GLU A 370 -35.69 8.72 4.37
CA GLU A 370 -34.22 8.73 4.36
C GLU A 370 -33.67 10.04 3.78
N ILE A 371 -34.32 10.60 2.74
CA ILE A 371 -33.99 11.92 2.19
C ILE A 371 -34.16 12.99 3.27
N SER A 372 -35.28 12.96 4.00
CA SER A 372 -35.54 13.89 5.11
C SER A 372 -34.55 13.75 6.26
N GLN A 373 -34.08 12.53 6.55
CA GLN A 373 -33.03 12.28 7.54
C GLN A 373 -31.68 12.88 7.10
N SER A 374 -31.30 12.65 5.83
CA SER A 374 -30.09 13.25 5.24
C SER A 374 -30.17 14.79 5.23
N MET A 375 -31.35 15.36 5.05
CA MET A 375 -31.55 16.82 5.16
C MET A 375 -31.27 17.35 6.55
N ALA A 376 -31.73 16.65 7.58
CA ALA A 376 -31.60 17.10 8.97
C ALA A 376 -30.16 16.98 9.49
N ALA A 377 -29.41 16.00 9.03
CA ALA A 377 -28.00 15.81 9.36
C ALA A 377 -27.27 15.14 8.20
N ALA A 378 -26.04 15.57 7.91
CA ALA A 378 -25.23 14.92 6.88
C ALA A 378 -25.09 13.41 7.18
N PRO A 379 -25.24 12.55 6.16
CA PRO A 379 -25.10 11.11 6.36
C PRO A 379 -23.67 10.80 6.79
N ASP A 380 -23.49 9.78 7.64
CA ASP A 380 -22.14 9.32 8.00
C ASP A 380 -21.42 8.81 6.73
N PRO A 381 -20.22 9.32 6.38
CA PRO A 381 -19.40 8.79 5.27
C PRO A 381 -19.19 7.28 5.28
N ALA A 382 -19.36 6.62 6.43
CA ALA A 382 -19.26 5.16 6.57
C ALA A 382 -20.58 4.41 6.28
N THR A 383 -21.67 5.11 5.94
CA THR A 383 -22.97 4.49 5.68
C THR A 383 -22.86 3.58 4.44
N PRO A 384 -23.30 2.30 4.52
CA PRO A 384 -23.34 1.43 3.36
C PRO A 384 -24.16 2.06 2.23
N ASP A 385 -23.75 1.78 0.99
CA ASP A 385 -24.37 2.28 -0.24
C ASP A 385 -24.24 3.81 -0.47
N LEU A 386 -23.60 4.57 0.44
CA LEU A 386 -23.18 5.95 0.18
C LEU A 386 -21.86 5.91 -0.60
N THR A 387 -21.89 6.34 -1.86
CA THR A 387 -20.71 6.32 -2.75
C THR A 387 -19.92 7.62 -2.72
N ALA A 388 -20.60 8.76 -2.46
CA ALA A 388 -19.93 10.04 -2.28
C ALA A 388 -20.67 10.96 -1.33
N LEU A 389 -19.91 11.76 -0.60
CA LEU A 389 -20.40 12.89 0.18
C LEU A 389 -19.46 14.07 -0.05
N TYR A 390 -19.85 14.98 -0.94
CA TYR A 390 -19.10 16.20 -1.23
C TYR A 390 -19.54 17.31 -0.28
N GLU A 391 -18.64 17.72 0.61
CA GLU A 391 -18.86 18.82 1.55
C GLU A 391 -17.95 20.00 1.21
N PHE A 392 -18.56 21.19 1.06
CA PHE A 392 -17.84 22.42 0.72
C PHE A 392 -17.56 23.28 1.95
N ALA A 393 -17.56 22.67 3.13
CA ALA A 393 -17.35 23.36 4.40
C ALA A 393 -15.89 23.59 4.78
N SER A 394 -14.94 22.94 4.08
CA SER A 394 -13.52 23.06 4.39
C SER A 394 -12.66 22.99 3.13
N ALA A 395 -11.54 23.73 3.15
CA ALA A 395 -10.55 23.72 2.08
C ALA A 395 -9.41 22.72 2.39
N PRO A 396 -8.98 21.87 1.43
CA PRO A 396 -9.56 21.70 0.10
C PRO A 396 -10.85 20.85 0.15
N ALA A 397 -11.79 21.12 -0.77
CA ALA A 397 -13.01 20.33 -0.94
C ALA A 397 -12.69 18.88 -1.29
N ARG A 398 -13.48 17.95 -0.75
CA ARG A 398 -13.26 16.50 -0.86
C ARG A 398 -14.56 15.73 -0.88
N ASN A 399 -14.49 14.52 -1.40
CA ASN A 399 -15.42 13.44 -1.09
C ASN A 399 -15.10 12.89 0.31
N ALA A 400 -16.00 13.01 1.27
CA ALA A 400 -15.82 12.53 2.63
C ALA A 400 -15.78 10.99 2.74
N VAL A 401 -16.33 10.27 1.76
CA VAL A 401 -16.31 8.78 1.70
C VAL A 401 -14.93 8.27 1.29
N THR A 402 -14.36 8.80 0.20
CA THR A 402 -13.09 8.33 -0.40
C THR A 402 -11.88 9.18 -0.03
N SER A 403 -12.08 10.37 0.53
CA SER A 403 -11.08 11.43 0.72
C SER A 403 -10.48 12.01 -0.57
N HIS A 404 -11.00 11.64 -1.73
CA HIS A 404 -10.59 12.16 -3.02
C HIS A 404 -10.84 13.67 -3.12
N PRO A 405 -9.96 14.44 -3.78
CA PRO A 405 -10.09 15.88 -3.87
C PRO A 405 -11.14 16.29 -4.90
N VAL A 406 -11.77 17.44 -4.68
CA VAL A 406 -12.60 18.12 -5.67
C VAL A 406 -11.80 19.31 -6.21
N GLY A 407 -11.49 19.29 -7.49
CA GLY A 407 -10.90 20.41 -8.21
C GLY A 407 -11.91 21.53 -8.41
N LEU A 408 -11.49 22.78 -8.21
CA LEU A 408 -12.29 23.96 -8.49
C LEU A 408 -11.72 24.66 -9.72
N ALA A 409 -12.54 24.87 -10.74
CA ALA A 409 -12.12 25.37 -12.05
C ALA A 409 -12.88 26.65 -12.44
N ASP A 410 -12.26 27.43 -13.34
CA ASP A 410 -12.84 28.63 -13.96
C ASP A 410 -13.44 29.67 -13.00
N GLY A 411 -12.83 29.81 -11.82
CA GLY A 411 -13.23 30.77 -10.81
C GLY A 411 -14.20 30.23 -9.75
N ALA A 412 -14.47 28.92 -9.74
CA ALA A 412 -15.13 28.28 -8.60
C ALA A 412 -14.28 28.47 -7.33
N GLU A 413 -14.91 28.90 -6.25
CA GLU A 413 -14.22 29.14 -4.98
C GLU A 413 -15.06 28.65 -3.80
N LEU A 414 -14.37 28.17 -2.76
CA LEU A 414 -15.02 27.93 -1.49
C LEU A 414 -15.29 29.27 -0.82
N SER A 415 -16.56 29.58 -0.63
CA SER A 415 -17.01 30.82 -0.02
C SER A 415 -18.26 30.56 0.83
N ASN A 416 -18.54 31.48 1.75
CA ASN A 416 -19.73 31.37 2.56
C ASN A 416 -20.86 32.13 1.88
N GLN A 417 -22.01 31.49 1.70
CA GLN A 417 -23.26 32.18 1.40
C GLN A 417 -23.68 32.93 2.68
N ILE A 418 -24.02 34.21 2.55
CA ILE A 418 -24.34 35.08 3.70
C ILE A 418 -25.85 35.36 3.74
N THR A 419 -26.47 35.09 4.88
CA THR A 419 -27.87 35.45 5.14
C THR A 419 -27.96 36.43 6.33
N HIS A 420 -28.74 37.50 6.17
CA HIS A 420 -28.94 38.50 7.22
C HIS A 420 -29.93 38.02 8.29
N VAL A 421 -29.57 38.19 9.56
CA VAL A 421 -30.42 37.85 10.71
C VAL A 421 -31.15 39.09 11.21
N SER A 422 -32.44 38.95 11.53
CA SER A 422 -33.21 40.03 12.16
C SER A 422 -32.81 40.20 13.64
N PRO A 423 -32.77 41.44 14.19
CA PRO A 423 -32.48 41.66 15.61
C PRO A 423 -33.41 40.94 16.60
N ASP A 424 -34.63 40.61 16.17
CA ASP A 424 -35.65 39.95 17.01
C ASP A 424 -35.60 38.41 16.94
N GLU A 425 -34.74 37.83 16.11
CA GLU A 425 -34.66 36.39 15.86
C GLU A 425 -33.64 35.73 16.80
N ILE A 426 -34.11 34.97 17.79
CA ILE A 426 -33.24 34.20 18.69
C ILE A 426 -32.71 32.99 17.93
N LEU A 427 -31.41 32.99 17.63
CA LEU A 427 -30.73 31.87 16.98
C LEU A 427 -29.60 31.41 17.88
N VAL A 428 -29.70 30.15 18.32
CA VAL A 428 -28.62 29.41 18.97
C VAL A 428 -28.24 28.31 17.99
N VAL A 429 -27.06 28.41 17.38
CA VAL A 429 -26.50 27.26 16.68
C VAL A 429 -26.04 26.31 17.78
N GLU A 430 -26.65 25.13 17.88
CA GLU A 430 -26.23 24.14 18.88
C GLU A 430 -24.72 23.89 18.71
N PRO A 431 -23.92 23.99 19.79
CA PRO A 431 -22.53 23.57 19.72
C PRO A 431 -22.50 22.10 19.29
N ASP A 432 -21.52 21.78 18.45
CA ASP A 432 -21.23 20.42 18.01
C ASP A 432 -21.32 19.46 19.21
N ARG A 433 -22.25 18.51 19.16
CA ARG A 433 -22.79 17.78 20.32
C ARG A 433 -21.81 16.81 21.00
N ASP A 434 -20.52 16.90 20.70
CA ASP A 434 -19.54 15.88 21.11
C ASP A 434 -18.71 16.22 22.37
N GLN A 435 -18.87 17.39 23.02
CA GLN A 435 -18.21 17.64 24.31
C GLN A 435 -19.12 18.35 25.33
N ALA A 436 -19.92 17.57 26.07
CA ALA A 436 -20.51 18.03 27.33
C ALA A 436 -19.41 18.21 28.39
N GLU A 437 -19.46 19.30 29.18
CA GLU A 437 -18.52 19.47 30.29
C GLU A 437 -18.64 18.33 31.31
N PRO A 438 -17.51 17.80 31.84
CA PRO A 438 -17.52 16.68 32.76
C PRO A 438 -18.24 17.06 34.05
N SER A 439 -19.20 16.23 34.45
CA SER A 439 -19.93 16.45 35.69
C SER A 439 -18.99 16.44 36.90
N ARG A 440 -19.37 17.11 38.00
CA ARG A 440 -18.59 17.08 39.25
C ARG A 440 -18.25 15.66 39.73
N ALA A 441 -19.17 14.71 39.53
CA ALA A 441 -18.96 13.30 39.85
C ALA A 441 -17.87 12.66 38.96
N GLU A 442 -17.76 13.08 37.71
CA GLU A 442 -16.72 12.61 36.79
C GLU A 442 -15.34 13.16 37.15
N ILE A 443 -15.26 14.43 37.55
CA ILE A 443 -14.02 15.05 38.05
C ILE A 443 -13.51 14.32 39.31
N GLU A 444 -14.42 14.04 40.26
CA GLU A 444 -14.10 13.29 41.47
C GLU A 444 -13.65 11.85 41.14
N MET A 445 -14.34 11.17 40.23
CA MET A 445 -13.95 9.84 39.73
C MET A 445 -12.55 9.85 39.10
N LEU A 446 -12.26 10.78 38.20
CA LEU A 446 -10.96 10.86 37.52
C LEU A 446 -9.81 11.15 38.51
N ALA A 447 -10.06 11.96 39.54
CA ALA A 447 -9.10 12.22 40.61
C ALA A 447 -8.81 10.96 41.44
N GLU A 448 -9.82 10.16 41.77
CA GLU A 448 -9.66 8.88 42.47
C GLU A 448 -8.87 7.87 41.63
N LEU A 449 -9.21 7.72 40.34
CA LEU A 449 -8.50 6.83 39.42
C LEU A 449 -7.03 7.23 39.26
N ARG A 450 -6.73 8.53 39.21
CA ARG A 450 -5.37 9.06 39.16
C ARG A 450 -4.59 8.79 40.45
N ALA A 451 -5.23 8.94 41.61
CA ALA A 451 -4.60 8.68 42.91
C ALA A 451 -4.31 7.18 43.14
N GLY A 452 -5.09 6.30 42.50
CA GLY A 452 -4.97 4.84 42.60
C GLY A 452 -3.94 4.18 41.67
N LEU A 453 -3.15 4.95 40.91
CA LEU A 453 -2.14 4.40 39.99
C LEU A 453 -1.02 3.68 40.76
N ASP A 454 -0.97 2.35 40.70
CA ASP A 454 0.07 1.52 41.29
C ASP A 454 0.51 0.40 40.32
N PHE A 455 1.78 0.46 39.89
CA PHE A 455 2.41 -0.55 39.02
C PHE A 455 3.44 -1.42 39.76
N SER A 456 3.56 -1.28 41.08
CA SER A 456 4.61 -1.95 41.88
C SER A 456 4.55 -3.47 41.81
N HIS A 457 3.35 -4.05 41.65
CA HIS A 457 3.17 -5.50 41.47
C HIS A 457 3.85 -6.02 40.20
N ILE A 458 3.79 -5.25 39.10
CA ILE A 458 4.40 -5.64 37.82
C ILE A 458 5.93 -5.64 37.95
N LEU A 459 6.49 -4.61 38.59
CA LEU A 459 7.94 -4.45 38.78
C LEU A 459 8.55 -5.49 39.75
N LYS A 460 7.76 -5.96 40.74
CA LYS A 460 8.19 -7.03 41.67
C LYS A 460 8.28 -8.40 40.99
N GLY A 461 7.49 -8.64 39.94
CA GLY A 461 7.44 -9.93 39.24
C GLY A 461 8.68 -10.21 38.38
N ASP A 462 9.31 -9.17 37.83
CA ASP A 462 10.53 -9.28 37.01
C ASP A 462 11.40 -8.01 37.13
N PRO A 463 12.39 -8.00 38.05
CA PRO A 463 13.24 -6.82 38.29
C PRO A 463 14.13 -6.43 37.11
N GLU A 464 14.39 -7.34 36.17
CA GLU A 464 15.29 -7.14 35.02
C GLU A 464 14.51 -6.86 33.72
N LEU A 465 13.22 -6.52 33.83
CA LEU A 465 12.35 -6.33 32.68
C LEU A 465 12.85 -5.20 31.75
N PHE A 466 13.05 -4.00 32.31
CA PHE A 466 13.46 -2.83 31.54
C PHE A 466 14.96 -2.79 31.25
N SER A 467 15.80 -3.36 32.13
CA SER A 467 17.24 -3.50 31.87
C SER A 467 17.51 -4.33 30.62
N ARG A 468 16.75 -5.42 30.39
CA ARG A 468 16.83 -6.22 29.16
C ARG A 468 16.32 -5.48 27.92
N ALA A 469 15.22 -4.73 28.04
CA ALA A 469 14.69 -3.92 26.93
C ALA A 469 15.70 -2.83 26.52
N CYS A 470 16.28 -2.15 27.51
CA CYS A 470 17.34 -1.18 27.32
C CYS A 470 18.58 -1.77 26.64
N ALA A 471 19.05 -2.96 27.08
CA ALA A 471 20.20 -3.61 26.47
C ALA A 471 19.95 -3.92 24.98
N LYS A 472 18.77 -4.44 24.64
CA LYS A 472 18.36 -4.74 23.26
C LYS A 472 18.26 -3.47 22.40
N ASP A 473 17.76 -2.36 22.94
CA ASP A 473 17.75 -1.06 22.26
C ASP A 473 19.17 -0.55 21.99
N CYS A 474 20.05 -0.62 22.98
CA CYS A 474 21.45 -0.20 22.85
C CYS A 474 22.18 -0.99 21.76
N ASP A 475 22.01 -2.32 21.71
CA ASP A 475 22.62 -3.17 20.68
C ASP A 475 22.07 -2.85 19.28
N THR A 476 20.75 -2.62 19.18
CA THR A 476 20.08 -2.28 17.91
C THR A 476 20.58 -0.95 17.37
N ILE A 477 20.65 0.09 18.21
CA ILE A 477 21.14 1.41 17.81
C ILE A 477 22.63 1.37 17.45
N ALA A 478 23.45 0.65 18.22
CA ALA A 478 24.88 0.55 17.97
C ALA A 478 25.21 -0.07 16.61
N ALA A 479 24.38 -0.99 16.11
CA ALA A 479 24.52 -1.58 14.77
C ALA A 479 24.36 -0.56 13.63
N HIS A 480 23.70 0.58 13.89
CA HIS A 480 23.39 1.62 12.91
C HIS A 480 24.22 2.90 13.05
N LEU A 481 25.16 2.93 14.00
CA LEU A 481 26.00 4.10 14.30
C LEU A 481 27.48 3.84 14.00
N ALA A 482 28.19 4.92 13.66
CA ALA A 482 29.64 4.92 13.58
C ALA A 482 30.25 4.65 14.97
N PRO A 483 31.39 3.96 15.09
CA PRO A 483 31.99 3.59 16.38
C PRO A 483 32.10 4.73 17.40
N GLU A 484 32.43 5.93 16.95
CA GLU A 484 32.60 7.15 17.74
C GLU A 484 31.29 7.72 18.33
N GLU A 485 30.12 7.37 17.77
CA GLU A 485 28.81 7.87 18.22
C GLU A 485 28.12 6.90 19.20
N ARG A 486 28.59 5.65 19.30
CA ARG A 486 27.92 4.56 20.03
C ARG A 486 27.84 4.81 21.53
N ASP A 487 28.90 5.31 22.15
CA ASP A 487 28.95 5.52 23.61
C ASP A 487 27.98 6.62 24.06
N ALA A 488 27.89 7.72 23.30
CA ALA A 488 26.96 8.81 23.59
C ALA A 488 25.50 8.37 23.41
N ALA A 489 25.19 7.64 22.34
CA ALA A 489 23.86 7.10 22.10
C ALA A 489 23.44 6.08 23.18
N ARG A 490 24.37 5.23 23.61
CA ARG A 490 24.17 4.27 24.69
C ARG A 490 23.83 4.95 26.02
N GLN A 491 24.62 5.94 26.43
CA GLN A 491 24.36 6.70 27.67
C GLN A 491 22.98 7.37 27.65
N LYS A 492 22.58 7.93 26.49
CA LYS A 492 21.28 8.58 26.32
C LYS A 492 20.12 7.57 26.46
N MET A 493 20.26 6.39 25.87
CA MET A 493 19.26 5.33 25.96
C MET A 493 19.12 4.79 27.38
N GLU A 494 20.26 4.53 28.05
CA GLU A 494 20.29 4.06 29.45
C GLU A 494 19.65 5.09 30.39
N ALA A 495 19.88 6.39 30.16
CA ALA A 495 19.22 7.45 30.94
C ALA A 495 17.70 7.48 30.74
N ALA A 496 17.23 7.39 29.49
CA ALA A 496 15.80 7.44 29.16
C ALA A 496 15.02 6.24 29.74
N TRP A 497 15.57 5.02 29.64
CA TRP A 497 14.94 3.83 30.23
C TRP A 497 14.92 3.88 31.76
N ARG A 498 15.98 4.39 32.39
CA ARG A 498 16.02 4.57 33.85
C ARG A 498 14.96 5.56 34.33
N GLU A 499 14.80 6.68 33.63
CA GLU A 499 13.77 7.68 33.94
C GLU A 499 12.36 7.12 33.77
N ALA A 500 12.11 6.36 32.70
CA ALA A 500 10.83 5.69 32.48
C ALA A 500 10.49 4.68 33.59
N GLU A 501 11.48 3.89 34.03
CA GLU A 501 11.32 2.93 35.13
C GLU A 501 11.04 3.63 36.47
N GLU A 502 11.79 4.69 36.78
CA GLU A 502 11.60 5.48 38.00
C GLU A 502 10.22 6.16 38.03
N ALA A 503 9.79 6.74 36.91
CA ALA A 503 8.46 7.32 36.76
C ALA A 503 7.36 6.28 37.01
N LEU A 504 7.44 5.09 36.37
CA LEU A 504 6.45 4.03 36.61
C LEU A 504 6.41 3.53 38.07
N ARG A 505 7.56 3.51 38.75
CA ARG A 505 7.68 2.99 40.11
C ARG A 505 7.17 3.98 41.17
N GLU A 506 7.59 5.23 41.08
CA GLU A 506 7.43 6.20 42.16
C GLU A 506 6.48 7.35 41.79
N ARG A 507 6.36 7.70 40.51
CA ARG A 507 5.65 8.90 40.04
C ARG A 507 4.92 8.65 38.70
N PRO A 508 3.96 7.72 38.63
CA PRO A 508 3.36 7.30 37.35
C PRO A 508 2.59 8.42 36.64
N HIS A 509 2.21 9.46 37.38
CA HIS A 509 1.59 10.67 36.83
C HIS A 509 2.55 11.55 36.02
N ASP A 510 3.87 11.41 36.18
CA ASP A 510 4.85 12.18 35.42
C ASP A 510 5.11 11.62 34.02
N LEU A 511 4.55 10.44 33.71
CA LEU A 511 4.66 9.87 32.38
C LEU A 511 3.88 10.77 31.39
N PRO A 512 4.45 11.06 30.20
CA PRO A 512 3.84 11.97 29.24
C PRO A 512 2.51 11.44 28.74
N PHE A 513 2.44 10.12 28.48
CA PHE A 513 1.24 9.48 27.96
C PHE A 513 1.01 8.11 28.59
N LEU A 514 0.14 8.06 29.60
CA LEU A 514 -0.26 6.83 30.29
C LEU A 514 -1.76 6.58 30.06
N VAL A 515 -2.13 5.37 29.62
CA VAL A 515 -3.54 5.01 29.41
C VAL A 515 -3.90 3.80 30.27
N THR A 516 -4.91 3.94 31.10
CA THR A 516 -5.45 2.86 31.94
C THR A 516 -6.88 2.52 31.54
N ARG A 517 -7.31 1.31 31.92
CA ARG A 517 -8.66 0.80 31.61
C ARG A 517 -9.43 0.62 32.91
N HIS A 518 -10.68 1.09 32.94
CA HIS A 518 -11.56 1.01 34.09
C HIS A 518 -12.95 0.57 33.69
N ARG A 519 -13.68 -0.04 34.63
CA ARG A 519 -15.10 -0.32 34.48
C ARG A 519 -15.86 0.32 35.64
N VAL A 520 -16.60 1.38 35.35
CA VAL A 520 -17.28 2.22 36.35
C VAL A 520 -18.72 2.45 35.90
N GLY A 521 -19.68 2.34 36.82
CA GLY A 521 -21.09 2.68 36.54
C GLY A 521 -21.79 1.88 35.44
N GLY A 522 -21.23 0.74 35.01
CA GLY A 522 -21.75 -0.02 33.86
C GLY A 522 -21.17 0.40 32.51
N GLU A 523 -20.08 1.16 32.48
CA GLU A 523 -19.34 1.57 31.28
C GLU A 523 -17.89 1.06 31.31
N ASP A 524 -17.35 0.77 30.13
CA ASP A 524 -15.91 0.56 29.88
C ASP A 524 -15.26 1.90 29.52
N LEU A 525 -14.26 2.30 30.29
CA LEU A 525 -13.54 3.57 30.12
C LEU A 525 -12.06 3.29 29.81
N LEU A 526 -11.51 3.98 28.81
CA LEU A 526 -10.07 4.20 28.72
C LEU A 526 -9.77 5.62 29.18
N VAL A 527 -8.86 5.73 30.15
CA VAL A 527 -8.51 7.01 30.78
C VAL A 527 -7.05 7.31 30.49
N HIS A 528 -6.80 8.45 29.87
CA HIS A 528 -5.47 9.00 29.72
C HIS A 528 -5.11 9.80 30.97
N HIS A 529 -3.93 9.52 31.54
CA HIS A 529 -3.32 10.26 32.63
C HIS A 529 -2.08 10.98 32.08
N GLY A 530 -2.14 12.32 31.99
CA GLY A 530 -0.97 13.14 31.70
C GLY A 530 -0.38 13.76 32.96
N PRO A 531 0.69 14.57 32.86
CA PRO A 531 1.30 15.25 34.01
C PRO A 531 0.37 16.16 34.80
N THR A 532 -0.58 16.80 34.11
CA THR A 532 -1.44 17.85 34.68
C THR A 532 -2.84 17.37 35.05
N ASP A 533 -3.39 16.43 34.30
CA ASP A 533 -4.80 16.04 34.37
C ASP A 533 -5.02 14.58 33.99
N SER A 534 -6.25 14.11 34.15
CA SER A 534 -6.69 12.80 33.67
C SER A 534 -8.02 12.97 32.96
N ARG A 535 -8.17 12.30 31.81
CA ARG A 535 -9.35 12.45 30.96
C ARG A 535 -9.78 11.11 30.38
N ILE A 536 -11.07 10.99 30.11
CA ILE A 536 -11.61 9.85 29.36
C ILE A 536 -11.23 10.06 27.89
N VAL A 537 -10.58 9.07 27.28
CA VAL A 537 -10.24 9.06 25.85
C VAL A 537 -11.11 8.12 25.05
N PHE A 538 -11.84 7.23 25.72
CA PHE A 538 -12.83 6.34 25.15
C PHE A 538 -13.85 5.94 26.22
N ARG A 539 -15.13 5.89 25.84
CA ARG A 539 -16.21 5.38 26.67
C ARG A 539 -17.11 4.47 25.85
N ALA A 540 -17.60 3.39 26.45
CA ALA A 540 -18.63 2.55 25.86
C ALA A 540 -19.46 1.87 26.95
N ALA A 541 -20.69 1.45 26.62
CA ALA A 541 -21.47 0.60 27.51
C ALA A 541 -20.70 -0.71 27.82
N ALA A 542 -20.75 -1.17 29.06
CA ALA A 542 -20.04 -2.38 29.46
C ALA A 542 -20.49 -3.58 28.61
N GLY A 543 -19.53 -4.29 28.02
CA GLY A 543 -19.79 -5.43 27.14
C GLY A 543 -20.12 -5.07 25.69
N ALA A 544 -20.11 -3.79 25.31
CA ALA A 544 -20.20 -3.38 23.89
C ALA A 544 -19.02 -3.92 23.06
N TYR A 545 -17.86 -4.09 23.69
CA TYR A 545 -16.66 -4.65 23.08
C TYR A 545 -16.11 -5.79 23.95
N ASP A 546 -15.59 -6.84 23.31
CA ASP A 546 -14.92 -7.90 24.05
C ASP A 546 -13.60 -7.37 24.67
N ASP A 547 -13.28 -7.88 25.87
CA ASP A 547 -12.13 -7.40 26.65
C ASP A 547 -10.80 -7.52 25.88
N CYS A 548 -10.70 -8.48 24.95
CA CYS A 548 -9.49 -8.73 24.17
C CYS A 548 -9.31 -7.68 23.06
N THR A 549 -10.38 -7.34 22.34
CA THR A 549 -10.39 -6.27 21.35
C THR A 549 -10.05 -4.94 22.00
N LEU A 550 -10.67 -4.61 23.13
CA LEU A 550 -10.43 -3.33 23.80
C LEU A 550 -8.99 -3.22 24.32
N TRP A 551 -8.39 -4.31 24.82
CA TRP A 551 -6.98 -4.35 25.19
C TRP A 551 -6.03 -4.16 23.99
N LYS A 552 -6.31 -4.79 22.83
CA LYS A 552 -5.49 -4.57 21.62
C LYS A 552 -5.60 -3.15 21.09
N VAL A 553 -6.79 -2.55 21.17
CA VAL A 553 -7.02 -1.14 20.82
C VAL A 553 -6.21 -0.23 21.76
N GLN A 554 -6.23 -0.51 23.07
CA GLN A 554 -5.41 0.22 24.05
C GLN A 554 -3.91 0.15 23.71
N LEU A 555 -3.38 -1.02 23.34
CA LEU A 555 -1.97 -1.16 22.95
C LEU A 555 -1.60 -0.29 21.76
N VAL A 556 -2.41 -0.31 20.69
CA VAL A 556 -2.17 0.52 19.49
C VAL A 556 -2.30 2.00 19.82
N PHE A 557 -3.27 2.36 20.67
CA PHE A 557 -3.49 3.74 21.08
C PHE A 557 -2.37 4.29 21.97
N VAL A 558 -1.80 3.49 22.88
CA VAL A 558 -0.60 3.87 23.66
C VAL A 558 0.54 4.27 22.74
N VAL A 559 0.76 3.51 21.66
CA VAL A 559 1.83 3.82 20.69
C VAL A 559 1.54 5.11 19.95
N ILE A 560 0.35 5.23 19.34
CA ILE A 560 0.03 6.37 18.48
C ILE A 560 -0.15 7.64 19.32
N GLY A 561 -0.93 7.55 20.40
CA GLY A 561 -1.16 8.65 21.32
C GLY A 561 0.12 9.11 22.01
N GLY A 562 1.00 8.18 22.43
CA GLY A 562 2.29 8.53 23.03
C GLY A 562 3.24 9.24 22.05
N VAL A 563 3.28 8.82 20.78
CA VAL A 563 4.07 9.50 19.75
C VAL A 563 3.50 10.90 19.45
N LEU A 564 2.19 11.03 19.39
CA LEU A 564 1.51 12.30 19.10
C LEU A 564 1.67 13.31 20.23
N ASP A 565 1.51 12.87 21.47
CA ASP A 565 1.72 13.67 22.66
C ASP A 565 3.17 14.15 22.75
N LEU A 566 4.13 13.25 22.56
CA LEU A 566 5.56 13.57 22.58
C LEU A 566 5.97 14.61 21.52
N LEU A 567 5.41 14.53 20.32
CA LEU A 567 5.81 15.40 19.20
C LEU A 567 5.05 16.73 19.15
N PHE A 568 3.84 16.79 19.71
CA PHE A 568 2.92 17.90 19.47
C PHE A 568 2.12 18.35 20.70
N GLY A 569 2.14 17.62 21.83
CA GLY A 569 1.29 17.90 23.00
C GLY A 569 -0.21 17.84 22.67
N VAL A 570 -0.57 17.11 21.61
CA VAL A 570 -1.92 17.11 21.05
C VAL A 570 -2.79 16.11 21.78
N ARG A 571 -4.02 16.53 22.10
CA ARG A 571 -4.99 15.70 22.80
C ARG A 571 -5.54 14.58 21.89
N ALA A 572 -4.93 13.40 21.95
CA ALA A 572 -5.48 12.23 21.26
C ALA A 572 -6.75 11.70 21.94
N GLN A 573 -7.76 11.36 21.14
CA GLN A 573 -9.02 10.70 21.51
C GLN A 573 -9.24 9.41 20.68
N LEU A 574 -10.02 8.47 21.19
CA LEU A 574 -10.45 7.27 20.48
C LEU A 574 -11.94 7.39 20.16
N THR A 575 -12.23 7.90 18.95
CA THR A 575 -13.59 7.84 18.40
C THR A 575 -13.98 6.41 18.00
N ASP A 576 -15.26 6.13 17.83
CA ASP A 576 -15.72 4.83 17.30
C ASP A 576 -15.11 4.53 15.92
N ARG A 577 -14.86 5.57 15.10
CA ARG A 577 -14.14 5.46 13.82
C ARG A 577 -12.68 5.06 13.99
N ALA A 578 -11.97 5.66 14.95
CA ALA A 578 -10.59 5.27 15.28
C ALA A 578 -10.52 3.83 15.77
N LEU A 579 -11.46 3.42 16.63
CA LEU A 579 -11.54 2.07 17.15
C LEU A 579 -11.83 1.05 16.04
N ALA A 580 -12.79 1.33 15.16
CA ALA A 580 -13.11 0.48 14.02
C ALA A 580 -11.93 0.37 13.06
N TYR A 581 -11.22 1.46 12.78
CA TYR A 581 -10.04 1.45 11.92
C TYR A 581 -8.89 0.65 12.55
N ILE A 582 -8.63 0.81 13.85
CA ILE A 582 -7.63 0.02 14.56
C ILE A 582 -8.00 -1.47 14.51
N ALA A 583 -9.25 -1.82 14.81
CA ALA A 583 -9.71 -3.20 14.86
C ALA A 583 -9.75 -3.89 13.48
N LYS A 584 -10.24 -3.20 12.44
CA LYS A 584 -10.48 -3.80 11.12
C LYS A 584 -9.31 -3.65 10.17
N VAL A 585 -8.47 -2.62 10.33
CA VAL A 585 -7.39 -2.31 9.39
C VAL A 585 -6.02 -2.52 10.04
N VAL A 586 -5.74 -1.86 11.16
CA VAL A 586 -4.40 -1.86 11.77
C VAL A 586 -4.04 -3.22 12.36
N LEU A 587 -4.93 -3.79 13.18
CA LEU A 587 -4.70 -5.07 13.85
C LEU A 587 -4.76 -6.28 12.91
N ARG A 588 -5.28 -6.12 11.69
CA ARG A 588 -5.27 -7.17 10.66
C ARG A 588 -3.98 -7.15 9.82
N ASN A 589 -3.17 -6.11 9.91
CA ASN A 589 -1.90 -6.06 9.21
C ASN A 589 -0.88 -7.00 9.89
N PRO A 590 -0.31 -8.00 9.16
CA PRO A 590 0.53 -9.03 9.76
C PRO A 590 1.85 -8.49 10.31
N ARG A 591 2.42 -7.41 9.73
CA ARG A 591 3.66 -6.81 10.23
C ARG A 591 3.42 -6.02 11.52
N ILE A 592 2.30 -5.30 11.59
CA ILE A 592 1.91 -4.58 12.81
C ILE A 592 1.58 -5.56 13.92
N ALA A 593 0.79 -6.59 13.62
CA ALA A 593 0.47 -7.67 14.54
C ALA A 593 1.74 -8.38 15.05
N ALA A 594 2.74 -8.59 14.20
CA ALA A 594 4.02 -9.18 14.59
C ALA A 594 4.80 -8.33 15.60
N ILE A 595 4.83 -7.00 15.41
CA ILE A 595 5.51 -6.08 16.34
C ILE A 595 4.75 -6.02 17.67
N LEU A 596 3.41 -5.95 17.63
CA LEU A 596 2.58 -6.00 18.84
C LEU A 596 2.73 -7.33 19.60
N ALA A 597 3.00 -8.43 18.88
CA ALA A 597 3.23 -9.75 19.46
C ALA A 597 4.59 -9.90 20.17
N LEU A 598 5.50 -8.92 20.07
CA LEU A 598 6.71 -8.88 20.90
C LEU A 598 6.36 -8.73 22.40
N GLY A 599 5.22 -8.11 22.70
CA GLY A 599 4.71 -8.01 24.05
C GLY A 599 5.67 -7.33 25.02
N SER A 600 6.02 -8.02 26.11
CA SER A 600 6.97 -7.51 27.10
C SER A 600 8.43 -7.44 26.62
N ALA A 601 8.73 -7.96 25.43
CA ALA A 601 10.05 -7.88 24.80
C ALA A 601 10.17 -6.74 23.76
N ILE A 602 9.14 -5.90 23.66
CA ILE A 602 9.17 -4.70 22.81
C ILE A 602 10.19 -3.69 23.36
N THR A 603 10.81 -2.93 22.48
CA THR A 603 11.75 -1.86 22.84
C THR A 603 11.36 -0.52 22.20
N ALA A 604 12.06 0.57 22.52
CA ALA A 604 11.80 1.87 21.91
C ALA A 604 12.12 1.85 20.40
N SER A 605 13.14 1.10 19.99
CA SER A 605 13.47 0.85 18.58
C SER A 605 12.39 0.05 17.85
N ASP A 606 11.74 -0.90 18.53
CA ASP A 606 10.61 -1.66 17.97
C ASP A 606 9.39 -0.75 17.76
N LEU A 607 9.11 0.19 18.69
CA LEU A 607 8.05 1.20 18.53
C LEU A 607 8.35 2.19 17.40
N PHE A 608 9.60 2.61 17.25
CA PHE A 608 10.02 3.42 16.10
C PHE A 608 9.79 2.68 14.78
N SER A 609 10.12 1.38 14.75
CA SER A 609 9.88 0.50 13.60
C SER A 609 8.39 0.30 13.31
N LEU A 610 7.55 0.22 14.36
CA LEU A 610 6.09 0.19 14.23
C LEU A 610 5.55 1.48 13.61
N GLY A 611 6.00 2.64 14.07
CA GLY A 611 5.64 3.94 13.49
C GLY A 611 6.04 4.06 12.02
N ARG A 612 7.24 3.58 11.65
CA ARG A 612 7.69 3.51 10.25
C ARG A 612 6.86 2.54 9.41
N THR A 613 6.52 1.38 9.96
CA THR A 613 5.64 0.40 9.31
C THR A 613 4.24 1.00 9.05
N LEU A 614 3.67 1.69 10.04
CA LEU A 614 2.40 2.40 9.89
C LEU A 614 2.48 3.47 8.79
N TYR A 615 3.61 4.17 8.69
CA TYR A 615 3.83 5.16 7.64
C TYR A 615 3.93 4.50 6.25
N ASP A 616 4.74 3.46 6.09
CA ASP A 616 4.96 2.78 4.81
C ASP A 616 3.66 2.21 4.22
N PHE A 617 2.71 1.80 5.07
CA PHE A 617 1.39 1.33 4.66
C PHE A 617 0.33 2.44 4.57
N GLY A 618 0.70 3.72 4.70
CA GLY A 618 -0.23 4.86 4.67
C GLY A 618 -1.18 4.96 5.87
N MET A 619 -1.06 4.04 6.83
CA MET A 619 -1.95 3.93 8.00
C MET A 619 -1.68 5.01 9.04
N LEU A 620 -0.44 5.48 9.17
CA LEU A 620 -0.07 6.49 10.17
C LEU A 620 -0.83 7.81 9.95
N LYS A 621 -0.99 8.23 8.68
CA LYS A 621 -1.77 9.42 8.33
C LYS A 621 -3.24 9.23 8.69
N ALA A 622 -3.84 8.10 8.31
CA ALA A 622 -5.24 7.80 8.60
C ALA A 622 -5.50 7.75 10.12
N LEU A 623 -4.62 7.11 10.87
CA LEU A 623 -4.71 7.05 12.33
C LEU A 623 -4.58 8.42 12.98
N ALA A 624 -3.59 9.22 12.58
CA ALA A 624 -3.43 10.58 13.08
C ALA A 624 -4.67 11.45 12.82
N LYS A 625 -5.38 11.23 11.70
CA LYS A 625 -6.67 11.91 11.44
C LYS A 625 -7.79 11.45 12.37
N LEU A 626 -7.84 10.17 12.68
CA LEU A 626 -8.95 9.57 13.42
C LEU A 626 -8.84 9.78 14.92
N VAL A 627 -7.62 9.93 15.44
CA VAL A 627 -7.37 10.10 16.87
C VAL A 627 -7.11 11.54 17.28
N ILE A 628 -7.06 12.48 16.35
CA ILE A 628 -6.80 13.90 16.62
C ILE A 628 -7.97 14.75 16.12
N GLU A 629 -8.59 15.48 17.02
CA GLU A 629 -9.58 16.52 16.71
C GLU A 629 -8.87 17.88 16.53
N VAL A 630 -8.25 18.10 15.38
CA VAL A 630 -7.62 19.40 15.04
C VAL A 630 -7.91 19.79 13.59
N GLY A 631 -7.91 21.10 13.33
CA GLY A 631 -8.10 21.64 11.99
C GLY A 631 -7.08 21.12 10.96
N PHE A 632 -7.46 21.13 9.68
CA PHE A 632 -6.69 20.55 8.55
C PHE A 632 -5.21 20.95 8.52
N TRP A 633 -4.87 22.20 8.83
CA TRP A 633 -3.49 22.68 8.85
C TRP A 633 -2.66 22.10 10.00
N THR A 634 -3.25 21.95 11.18
CA THR A 634 -2.61 21.29 12.33
C THR A 634 -2.40 19.82 12.02
N LEU A 635 -3.38 19.17 11.41
CA LEU A 635 -3.29 17.77 10.99
C LEU A 635 -2.23 17.58 9.89
N LEU A 636 -2.11 18.50 8.93
CA LEU A 636 -1.08 18.49 7.90
C LEU A 636 0.33 18.67 8.50
N ARG A 637 0.49 19.59 9.46
CA ARG A 637 1.76 19.81 10.17
C ARG A 637 2.14 18.63 11.06
N VAL A 638 1.16 18.02 11.73
CA VAL A 638 1.34 16.80 12.53
C VAL A 638 1.81 15.66 11.63
N VAL A 639 1.11 15.41 10.52
CA VAL A 639 1.47 14.38 9.55
C VAL A 639 2.85 14.69 8.96
N ALA A 640 3.15 15.92 8.53
CA ALA A 640 4.44 16.27 7.93
C ALA A 640 5.62 16.06 8.89
N LYS A 641 5.49 16.44 10.16
CA LYS A 641 6.54 16.21 11.17
C LYS A 641 6.67 14.73 11.55
N LEU A 642 5.57 13.98 11.64
CA LEU A 642 5.61 12.52 11.80
C LEU A 642 6.38 11.88 10.65
N VAL A 643 6.03 12.23 9.41
CA VAL A 643 6.69 11.75 8.19
C VAL A 643 8.19 12.08 8.22
N LEU A 644 8.54 13.33 8.54
CA LEU A 644 9.95 13.74 8.63
C LEU A 644 10.73 12.91 9.65
N LYS A 645 10.16 12.61 10.82
CA LYS A 645 10.82 11.82 11.87
C LYS A 645 11.02 10.35 11.49
N PHE A 646 10.05 9.74 10.79
CA PHE A 646 10.15 8.33 10.37
C PHE A 646 10.97 8.12 9.09
N LEU A 647 11.24 9.18 8.32
CA LEU A 647 12.13 9.16 7.15
C LEU A 647 13.61 9.30 7.49
N LEU A 648 13.97 9.75 8.70
CA LEU A 648 15.37 9.92 9.10
C LEU A 648 16.13 8.58 9.10
N PRO A 649 17.42 8.58 8.73
CA PRO A 649 18.32 7.46 8.99
C PRO A 649 18.41 7.19 10.49
N TRP A 650 18.59 5.92 10.88
CA TRP A 650 18.61 5.48 12.28
C TRP A 650 19.55 6.30 13.18
N GLY A 651 20.74 6.67 12.69
CA GLY A 651 21.69 7.48 13.46
C GLY A 651 21.21 8.89 13.79
N ALA A 652 20.40 9.51 12.93
CA ALA A 652 19.81 10.83 13.16
C ALA A 652 18.52 10.78 13.99
N ALA A 653 17.99 9.57 14.25
CA ALA A 653 16.74 9.37 14.98
C ALA A 653 16.96 9.00 16.46
N VAL A 654 18.21 8.83 16.92
CA VAL A 654 18.54 8.37 18.30
C VAL A 654 17.81 9.17 19.37
N ASP A 655 17.74 10.49 19.22
CA ASP A 655 17.05 11.38 20.16
C ASP A 655 15.56 11.07 20.26
N PHE A 656 14.93 10.84 19.12
CA PHE A 656 13.52 10.51 19.03
C PHE A 656 13.26 9.09 19.55
N ILE A 657 14.13 8.12 19.23
CA ILE A 657 14.01 6.75 19.73
C ILE A 657 14.16 6.73 21.26
N ALA A 658 15.13 7.45 21.83
CA ALA A 658 15.30 7.56 23.27
C ALA A 658 14.05 8.14 23.96
N SER A 659 13.40 9.15 23.36
CA SER A 659 12.15 9.70 23.90
C SER A 659 10.95 8.73 23.87
N LEU A 660 11.03 7.63 23.10
CA LEU A 660 10.00 6.59 23.09
C LEU A 660 10.16 5.57 24.21
N ALA A 661 11.21 5.64 25.05
CA ALA A 661 11.42 4.72 26.16
C ALA A 661 10.24 4.73 27.15
N ALA A 662 9.69 5.90 27.47
CA ALA A 662 8.51 6.01 28.32
C ALA A 662 7.28 5.34 27.69
N THR A 663 7.03 5.56 26.39
CA THR A 663 5.94 4.90 25.66
C THR A 663 6.13 3.38 25.59
N ALA A 664 7.36 2.90 25.40
CA ALA A 664 7.68 1.48 25.43
C ALA A 664 7.43 0.86 26.80
N ALA A 665 7.80 1.56 27.88
CA ALA A 665 7.54 1.10 29.24
C ALA A 665 6.03 1.01 29.54
N VAL A 666 5.24 2.01 29.13
CA VAL A 666 3.77 2.00 29.23
C VAL A 666 3.14 0.88 28.38
N PHE A 667 3.69 0.62 27.20
CA PHE A 667 3.24 -0.51 26.37
C PHE A 667 3.47 -1.84 27.09
N ILE A 668 4.66 -2.04 27.66
CA ILE A 668 5.02 -3.28 28.38
C ILE A 668 4.07 -3.49 29.57
N THR A 669 3.80 -2.47 30.39
CA THR A 669 2.88 -2.60 31.53
C THR A 669 1.45 -2.86 31.09
N THR A 670 0.99 -2.20 30.02
CA THR A 670 -0.31 -2.46 29.39
C THR A 670 -0.41 -3.89 28.87
N TYR A 671 0.66 -4.40 28.25
CA TYR A 671 0.73 -5.77 27.74
C TYR A 671 0.71 -6.81 28.86
N LEU A 672 1.38 -6.55 29.99
CA LEU A 672 1.39 -7.45 31.15
C LEU A 672 0.04 -7.47 31.88
N SER A 673 -0.77 -6.42 31.74
CA SER A 673 -2.14 -6.32 32.27
C SER A 673 -3.19 -7.01 31.38
N ARG A 674 -2.77 -7.99 30.58
CA ARG A 674 -3.59 -8.67 29.58
C ARG A 674 -4.78 -9.44 30.19
N PRO A 675 -6.00 -9.30 29.64
CA PRO A 675 -7.14 -10.11 30.02
C PRO A 675 -6.91 -11.60 29.72
N SER A 676 -7.39 -12.49 30.59
CA SER A 676 -7.29 -13.95 30.40
C SER A 676 -7.99 -14.45 29.13
N SER A 677 -8.95 -13.69 28.60
CA SER A 677 -9.67 -13.93 27.34
C SER A 677 -8.83 -13.67 26.08
N CYS A 678 -7.62 -13.11 26.21
CA CYS A 678 -6.85 -12.59 25.09
C CYS A 678 -5.48 -13.26 24.96
N THR A 679 -5.38 -14.32 24.14
CA THR A 679 -4.10 -14.88 23.70
C THR A 679 -3.72 -14.27 22.34
N PRO A 680 -2.65 -13.46 22.22
CA PRO A 680 -2.18 -13.02 20.91
C PRO A 680 -1.70 -14.23 20.11
N LEU A 681 -1.98 -14.25 18.81
CA LEU A 681 -1.42 -15.26 17.93
C LEU A 681 0.07 -14.96 17.74
N PRO A 682 0.97 -15.87 18.12
CA PRO A 682 2.39 -15.66 17.92
C PRO A 682 2.70 -15.61 16.42
N ASN A 683 3.60 -14.71 16.02
CA ASN A 683 3.96 -14.50 14.63
C ASN A 683 4.84 -15.66 14.15
N VAL A 684 4.49 -16.25 13.02
CA VAL A 684 5.27 -17.31 12.38
C VAL A 684 6.07 -16.70 11.22
N THR A 685 7.30 -17.16 11.01
CA THR A 685 8.10 -16.88 9.81
C THR A 685 8.64 -18.18 9.22
N LEU A 686 8.84 -18.25 7.91
CA LEU A 686 9.47 -19.39 7.25
C LEU A 686 10.95 -19.09 7.04
N ALA A 687 11.81 -19.87 7.67
CA ALA A 687 13.25 -19.66 7.70
C ALA A 687 14.01 -20.40 6.58
N GLY A 688 13.43 -21.47 6.02
CA GLY A 688 14.04 -22.17 4.89
C GLY A 688 13.17 -23.27 4.30
N VAL A 689 13.43 -23.61 3.03
CA VAL A 689 12.82 -24.71 2.29
C VAL A 689 13.92 -25.60 1.71
N TRP A 690 13.80 -26.90 1.93
CA TRP A 690 14.79 -27.91 1.59
C TRP A 690 14.16 -28.97 0.67
N PHE A 691 14.51 -28.92 -0.61
CA PHE A 691 14.02 -29.80 -1.66
C PHE A 691 14.82 -31.10 -1.74
N ASN A 692 16.15 -31.04 -1.77
CA ASN A 692 17.04 -32.20 -1.74
C ASN A 692 17.37 -32.61 -0.30
N HIS A 693 16.32 -32.88 0.48
CA HIS A 693 16.45 -33.19 1.91
C HIS A 693 16.98 -34.60 2.21
N SER A 694 17.17 -35.40 1.15
CA SER A 694 17.76 -36.74 1.24
C SER A 694 18.71 -36.99 0.06
N PRO A 695 19.95 -36.45 0.07
CA PRO A 695 20.90 -36.57 -1.04
C PRO A 695 21.28 -38.00 -1.46
N SER A 696 20.99 -39.00 -0.62
CA SER A 696 21.20 -40.42 -0.91
C SER A 696 19.96 -41.13 -1.48
N ASN A 697 18.79 -40.46 -1.53
CA ASN A 697 17.53 -41.02 -1.99
C ASN A 697 16.62 -39.96 -2.64
N SER A 698 16.50 -40.01 -3.96
CA SER A 698 15.67 -39.10 -4.76
C SER A 698 14.28 -39.64 -5.09
N SER A 699 13.82 -40.72 -4.45
CA SER A 699 12.48 -41.29 -4.70
C SER A 699 11.33 -40.43 -4.16
N THR A 700 11.61 -39.53 -3.21
CA THR A 700 10.62 -38.66 -2.57
C THR A 700 11.05 -37.20 -2.51
N CYS A 701 12.20 -36.83 -3.07
CA CYS A 701 12.79 -35.50 -2.99
C CYS A 701 13.55 -35.12 -4.27
N ALA A 702 14.10 -33.91 -4.33
CA ALA A 702 14.88 -33.47 -5.49
C ALA A 702 16.19 -34.28 -5.65
N ILE A 703 16.69 -34.39 -6.88
CA ILE A 703 17.99 -35.01 -7.20
C ILE A 703 19.15 -34.06 -6.88
N ASN A 704 20.35 -34.62 -6.72
CA ASN A 704 21.57 -33.85 -6.51
C ASN A 704 21.88 -33.01 -7.75
N ILE A 705 22.01 -31.70 -7.57
CA ILE A 705 22.36 -30.73 -8.61
C ILE A 705 23.39 -29.73 -8.09
N ARG A 706 24.08 -29.05 -9.00
CA ARG A 706 25.01 -27.96 -8.69
C ARG A 706 24.85 -26.87 -9.74
N LYS A 707 25.47 -25.70 -9.55
CA LYS A 707 25.30 -24.61 -10.51
C LYS A 707 26.11 -24.84 -11.79
N ASN A 708 27.42 -25.06 -11.63
CA ASN A 708 28.38 -25.32 -12.70
C ASN A 708 29.67 -25.94 -12.13
N TYR A 709 30.73 -26.06 -12.93
CA TYR A 709 31.99 -26.71 -12.53
C TYR A 709 32.62 -26.18 -11.22
N THR A 710 32.49 -24.89 -10.91
CA THR A 710 33.13 -24.27 -9.74
C THR A 710 32.14 -23.93 -8.62
N THR A 711 30.86 -23.73 -8.93
CA THR A 711 29.86 -23.29 -7.95
C THR A 711 28.87 -24.40 -7.60
N GLN A 712 28.68 -24.62 -6.29
CA GLN A 712 27.70 -25.54 -5.72
C GLN A 712 26.32 -24.86 -5.59
N VAL A 713 25.27 -25.67 -5.40
CA VAL A 713 23.97 -25.18 -4.91
C VAL A 713 23.93 -25.43 -3.41
N ASP A 714 23.61 -24.39 -2.64
CA ASP A 714 23.51 -24.49 -1.19
C ASP A 714 22.29 -25.33 -0.78
N VAL A 715 22.41 -26.05 0.33
CA VAL A 715 21.31 -26.82 0.95
C VAL A 715 21.13 -26.34 2.39
N PRO A 716 19.92 -25.93 2.82
CA PRO A 716 18.65 -25.90 2.08
C PRO A 716 18.68 -24.92 0.90
N GLU A 717 17.99 -25.25 -0.18
CA GLU A 717 18.03 -24.47 -1.43
C GLU A 717 17.24 -23.17 -1.34
N TRP A 718 16.47 -22.92 -0.27
CA TRP A 718 15.89 -21.61 -0.03
C TRP A 718 16.10 -21.18 1.42
N VAL A 719 16.57 -19.95 1.61
CA VAL A 719 16.62 -19.25 2.89
C VAL A 719 16.00 -17.87 2.80
N GLN A 720 15.61 -17.28 3.93
CA GLN A 720 14.78 -16.08 3.99
C GLN A 720 15.28 -14.86 3.19
N SER A 721 16.58 -14.73 2.94
CA SER A 721 17.17 -13.64 2.15
C SER A 721 17.02 -13.79 0.63
N GLU A 722 16.62 -14.96 0.13
CA GLU A 722 16.62 -15.27 -1.29
C GLU A 722 15.30 -14.88 -1.97
N THR A 723 15.42 -14.17 -3.08
CA THR A 723 14.27 -13.64 -3.83
C THR A 723 14.29 -14.02 -5.31
N ASP A 724 15.45 -14.38 -5.86
CA ASP A 724 15.60 -14.86 -7.25
C ASP A 724 15.37 -16.39 -7.30
N PRO A 725 14.44 -16.90 -8.12
CA PRO A 725 14.22 -18.34 -8.27
C PRO A 725 15.48 -19.11 -8.69
N ALA A 726 16.44 -18.49 -9.39
CA ALA A 726 17.69 -19.13 -9.79
C ALA A 726 18.65 -19.39 -8.60
N GLN A 727 18.46 -18.70 -7.47
CA GLN A 727 19.16 -18.96 -6.22
C GLN A 727 18.57 -20.16 -5.47
N SER A 728 17.32 -20.51 -5.77
CA SER A 728 16.61 -21.66 -5.21
C SER A 728 16.21 -22.72 -6.24
N PRO A 729 17.19 -23.41 -6.86
CA PRO A 729 16.91 -24.43 -7.84
C PRO A 729 16.64 -25.80 -7.20
N ALA A 730 15.72 -26.57 -7.78
CA ALA A 730 15.50 -27.99 -7.47
C ALA A 730 15.17 -28.78 -8.73
N ALA A 731 15.59 -30.04 -8.81
CA ALA A 731 15.30 -30.91 -9.95
C ALA A 731 14.64 -32.21 -9.51
N TYR A 732 13.61 -32.66 -10.23
CA TYR A 732 12.91 -33.91 -9.96
C TYR A 732 13.01 -34.87 -11.14
N ALA A 733 13.48 -36.09 -10.86
CA ALA A 733 13.50 -37.18 -11.83
C ALA A 733 12.18 -37.95 -11.79
N LEU A 734 11.37 -37.82 -12.84
CA LEU A 734 10.01 -38.37 -12.92
C LEU A 734 9.98 -39.89 -12.68
N ALA A 735 10.91 -40.64 -13.28
CA ALA A 735 11.00 -42.08 -13.05
C ALA A 735 11.36 -42.45 -11.59
N ALA A 736 12.09 -41.61 -10.86
CA ALA A 736 12.47 -41.88 -9.47
C ALA A 736 11.30 -41.62 -8.51
N ILE A 737 10.51 -40.57 -8.77
CA ILE A 737 9.37 -40.19 -7.94
C ILE A 737 8.07 -40.91 -8.32
N ALA A 738 8.06 -41.66 -9.42
CA ALA A 738 6.87 -42.36 -9.90
C ALA A 738 6.32 -43.32 -8.82
N GLY A 739 5.04 -43.14 -8.47
CA GLY A 739 4.36 -43.95 -7.45
C GLY A 739 4.70 -43.59 -6.00
N ASN A 740 5.56 -42.58 -5.76
CA ASN A 740 5.93 -42.12 -4.43
C ASN A 740 5.32 -40.74 -4.12
N THR A 741 5.10 -40.46 -2.84
CA THR A 741 4.71 -39.12 -2.39
C THR A 741 5.93 -38.22 -2.36
N VAL A 742 5.97 -37.21 -3.23
CA VAL A 742 7.02 -36.19 -3.25
C VAL A 742 6.87 -35.29 -2.02
N THR A 743 8.00 -34.93 -1.41
CA THR A 743 8.04 -34.16 -0.17
C THR A 743 9.13 -33.09 -0.24
N VAL A 744 8.88 -31.97 0.45
CA VAL A 744 9.89 -30.98 0.79
C VAL A 744 9.99 -30.86 2.30
N LYS A 745 11.09 -30.31 2.83
CA LYS A 745 11.15 -29.92 4.24
C LYS A 745 11.13 -28.41 4.39
N ALA A 746 10.45 -27.91 5.39
CA ALA A 746 10.39 -26.49 5.69
C ALA A 746 10.67 -26.24 7.18
N ARG A 747 11.36 -25.15 7.47
CA ARG A 747 11.68 -24.72 8.84
C ARG A 747 10.92 -23.45 9.16
N PHE A 748 10.16 -23.46 10.24
CA PHE A 748 9.39 -22.30 10.69
C PHE A 748 9.92 -21.81 12.04
N VAL A 749 9.92 -20.49 12.22
CA VAL A 749 10.26 -19.82 13.47
C VAL A 749 9.02 -19.11 13.98
N ILE A 750 8.83 -19.05 15.29
CA ILE A 750 7.66 -18.43 15.91
C ILE A 750 8.07 -17.48 17.04
N SER A 751 7.34 -16.38 17.22
CA SER A 751 7.69 -15.32 18.17
C SER A 751 7.56 -15.72 19.64
N THR A 752 6.88 -16.84 19.95
CA THR A 752 6.75 -17.36 21.32
C THR A 752 7.67 -18.54 21.59
N ARG A 753 8.12 -18.69 22.84
CA ARG A 753 8.87 -19.88 23.28
C ARG A 753 7.96 -20.97 23.85
N ASP A 754 6.71 -20.64 24.16
CA ASP A 754 5.74 -21.60 24.68
C ASP A 754 5.35 -22.63 23.62
N PRO A 755 5.06 -23.88 24.00
CA PRO A 755 4.54 -24.87 23.07
C PRO A 755 3.19 -24.43 22.47
N VAL A 756 3.14 -24.26 21.16
CA VAL A 756 1.93 -23.86 20.42
C VAL A 756 1.79 -24.72 19.17
N GLN A 757 0.55 -24.95 18.74
CA GLN A 757 0.24 -25.62 17.48
C GLN A 757 -0.40 -24.64 16.49
N MET A 758 0.08 -24.63 15.25
CA MET A 758 -0.47 -23.84 14.15
C MET A 758 -0.80 -24.74 12.97
N GLN A 759 -1.74 -24.32 12.13
CA GLN A 759 -1.90 -24.85 10.78
C GLN A 759 -1.17 -23.94 9.79
N ILE A 760 -0.41 -24.52 8.87
CA ILE A 760 0.31 -23.80 7.80
C ILE A 760 -0.07 -24.41 6.45
N GLN A 761 -0.25 -23.56 5.45
CA GLN A 761 -0.47 -23.97 4.06
C GLN A 761 0.37 -23.11 3.10
N ALA A 762 0.52 -23.58 1.87
CA ALA A 762 1.05 -22.78 0.77
C ALA A 762 0.10 -22.85 -0.43
N LEU A 763 -0.25 -21.70 -0.98
CA LEU A 763 -1.12 -21.58 -2.16
C LEU A 763 -0.29 -21.57 -3.44
N ASP A 764 -0.93 -21.90 -4.57
CA ASP A 764 -0.36 -21.97 -5.92
C ASP A 764 0.70 -23.07 -6.09
N GLY A 765 1.99 -22.73 -6.17
CA GLY A 765 3.09 -23.67 -6.32
C GLY A 765 3.37 -24.19 -7.73
N GLY A 766 2.62 -23.77 -8.77
CA GLY A 766 2.81 -24.23 -10.14
C GLY A 766 2.87 -25.76 -10.25
N VAL A 767 3.92 -26.31 -10.86
CA VAL A 767 4.11 -27.78 -10.96
C VAL A 767 4.31 -28.51 -9.63
N LEU A 768 4.70 -27.81 -8.55
CA LEU A 768 4.76 -28.40 -7.22
C LEU A 768 3.38 -28.47 -6.55
N GLY A 769 2.43 -27.67 -7.04
CA GLY A 769 1.08 -27.55 -6.51
C GLY A 769 1.00 -26.92 -5.12
N ALA A 770 -0.22 -26.68 -4.68
CA ALA A 770 -0.50 -26.13 -3.37
C ALA A 770 -0.18 -27.15 -2.26
N ILE A 771 0.35 -26.66 -1.14
CA ILE A 771 0.54 -27.46 0.07
C ILE A 771 -0.71 -27.30 0.91
N ALA A 772 -1.46 -28.39 1.08
CA ALA A 772 -2.65 -28.44 1.92
C ALA A 772 -2.32 -28.07 3.38
N PRO A 773 -3.29 -27.60 4.19
CA PRO A 773 -3.09 -27.29 5.59
C PRO A 773 -2.42 -28.43 6.39
N VAL A 774 -1.26 -28.17 6.96
CA VAL A 774 -0.51 -29.08 7.84
C VAL A 774 -0.44 -28.50 9.24
N THR A 775 -0.72 -29.32 10.25
CA THR A 775 -0.51 -28.95 11.66
C THR A 775 0.97 -29.04 12.03
N ILE A 776 1.51 -27.95 12.55
CA ILE A 776 2.90 -27.81 12.97
C ILE A 776 2.92 -27.49 14.47
N ASN A 777 3.66 -28.30 15.21
CA ASN A 777 3.99 -28.01 16.60
C ASN A 777 5.19 -27.08 16.64
N PHE A 778 5.21 -26.15 17.58
CA PHE A 778 6.36 -25.32 17.88
C PHE A 778 6.84 -25.60 19.29
N LYS A 779 8.17 -25.64 19.47
CA LYS A 779 8.84 -25.71 20.78
C LYS A 779 10.05 -24.79 20.75
N ASN A 780 10.25 -24.00 21.81
CA ASN A 780 11.40 -23.11 21.95
C ASN A 780 11.59 -22.14 20.76
N GLY A 781 10.49 -21.64 20.18
CA GLY A 781 10.53 -20.65 19.09
C GLY A 781 10.78 -21.22 17.69
N VAL A 782 10.84 -22.54 17.52
CA VAL A 782 11.01 -23.19 16.20
C VAL A 782 10.01 -24.34 16.03
N SER A 783 9.75 -24.74 14.78
CA SER A 783 8.95 -25.94 14.50
C SER A 783 9.55 -27.19 15.17
N ASP A 784 8.70 -28.14 15.52
CA ASP A 784 9.07 -29.43 16.11
C ASP A 784 8.37 -30.57 15.34
N PRO A 785 9.11 -31.37 14.55
CA PRO A 785 10.56 -31.30 14.32
C PRO A 785 11.01 -29.99 13.65
N GLU A 786 12.27 -29.60 13.84
CA GLU A 786 12.84 -28.34 13.31
C GLU A 786 12.63 -28.21 11.79
N TRP A 787 12.80 -29.32 11.07
CA TRP A 787 12.49 -29.42 9.64
C TRP A 787 11.24 -30.27 9.44
N VAL A 788 10.11 -29.60 9.20
CA VAL A 788 8.81 -30.23 8.99
C VAL A 788 8.74 -30.80 7.58
N THR A 789 8.34 -32.05 7.44
CA THR A 789 8.13 -32.68 6.12
C THR A 789 6.75 -32.33 5.60
N LEU A 790 6.68 -31.73 4.40
CA LEU A 790 5.46 -31.28 3.74
C LEU A 790 5.23 -32.11 2.46
N PRO A 791 4.10 -32.80 2.31
CA PRO A 791 3.79 -33.59 1.12
C PRO A 791 3.29 -32.70 -0.02
N LEU A 792 3.85 -32.86 -1.21
CA LEU A 792 3.43 -32.18 -2.43
C LEU A 792 2.30 -32.98 -3.11
N SER A 793 1.15 -33.07 -2.47
CA SER A 793 0.05 -33.94 -2.93
C SER A 793 -0.64 -33.41 -4.19
N ALA A 794 -0.56 -32.10 -4.44
CA ALA A 794 -1.17 -31.44 -5.61
C ALA A 794 -0.19 -31.23 -6.78
N GLN A 795 1.00 -31.83 -6.73
CA GLN A 795 2.02 -31.67 -7.77
C GLN A 795 1.56 -32.21 -9.12
N THR A 796 2.05 -31.58 -10.20
CA THR A 796 1.80 -31.96 -11.60
C THR A 796 3.10 -32.15 -12.38
N LEU A 797 4.20 -32.46 -11.70
CA LEU A 797 5.55 -32.65 -12.27
C LEU A 797 5.55 -33.65 -13.43
N ALA A 798 4.86 -34.78 -13.28
CA ALA A 798 4.78 -35.79 -14.35
C ALA A 798 4.02 -35.31 -15.59
N ALA A 799 3.03 -34.44 -15.43
CA ALA A 799 2.25 -33.88 -16.54
C ALA A 799 3.06 -32.85 -17.34
N ALA A 800 4.06 -32.21 -16.73
CA ALA A 800 4.94 -31.25 -17.40
C ALA A 800 5.93 -31.91 -18.38
N GLY A 801 6.22 -33.21 -18.22
CA GLY A 801 7.31 -33.87 -18.94
C GLY A 801 8.66 -33.27 -18.55
N VAL A 802 9.56 -33.09 -19.51
CA VAL A 802 10.77 -32.27 -19.30
C VAL A 802 10.39 -30.80 -19.29
N ALA A 803 10.70 -30.07 -18.22
CA ALA A 803 10.40 -28.64 -18.14
C ALA A 803 11.35 -27.89 -17.19
N ARG A 804 11.48 -26.58 -17.44
CA ARG A 804 12.05 -25.59 -16.52
C ARG A 804 10.97 -24.59 -16.18
N GLN A 805 10.64 -24.44 -14.90
CA GLN A 805 9.58 -23.53 -14.45
C GLN A 805 9.99 -22.79 -13.19
N ASP A 806 9.69 -21.49 -13.14
CA ASP A 806 9.85 -20.70 -11.93
C ASP A 806 8.48 -20.69 -11.22
N VAL A 807 8.41 -21.27 -10.03
CA VAL A 807 7.16 -21.45 -9.27
C VAL A 807 7.12 -20.51 -8.07
N THR A 808 5.92 -20.13 -7.66
CA THR A 808 5.68 -19.25 -6.52
C THR A 808 4.77 -19.93 -5.51
N TRP A 809 5.16 -19.90 -4.24
CA TRP A 809 4.29 -20.28 -3.13
C TRP A 809 3.95 -19.06 -2.29
N THR A 810 2.65 -18.87 -2.02
CA THR A 810 2.17 -17.89 -1.03
C THR A 810 1.81 -18.62 0.25
N TRP A 811 2.62 -18.44 1.29
CA TRP A 811 2.48 -19.13 2.56
C TRP A 811 1.50 -18.42 3.48
N GLN A 812 0.70 -19.20 4.21
CA GLN A 812 -0.26 -18.69 5.18
C GLN A 812 -0.30 -19.60 6.41
N TYR A 813 -0.66 -19.02 7.56
CA TYR A 813 -0.79 -19.76 8.82
C TYR A 813 -2.04 -19.33 9.61
N ARG A 814 -2.50 -20.19 10.51
CA ARG A 814 -3.57 -19.89 11.48
C ARG A 814 -3.48 -20.77 12.72
N PRO A 815 -4.21 -20.46 13.80
CA PRO A 815 -4.25 -21.29 15.01
C PRO A 815 -4.93 -22.63 14.79
N MET A 816 -4.58 -23.61 15.62
CA MET A 816 -5.35 -24.85 15.73
C MET A 816 -6.77 -24.56 16.27
N GLY A 817 -7.79 -25.13 15.63
CA GLY A 817 -9.19 -25.01 16.05
C GLY A 817 -10.05 -24.00 15.28
N GLY A 818 -9.46 -23.21 14.36
CA GLY A 818 -10.21 -22.32 13.47
C GLY A 818 -9.57 -20.93 13.32
N GLY A 819 -10.26 -20.02 12.63
CA GLY A 819 -9.79 -18.65 12.37
C GLY A 819 -9.45 -18.38 10.90
N ALA A 820 -9.33 -17.08 10.56
CA ALA A 820 -8.90 -16.63 9.24
C ALA A 820 -7.42 -16.95 9.01
N TRP A 821 -7.06 -17.18 7.74
CA TRP A 821 -5.67 -17.38 7.34
C TRP A 821 -4.90 -16.06 7.37
N THR A 822 -3.75 -16.06 8.04
CA THR A 822 -2.82 -14.93 8.08
C THR A 822 -1.70 -15.15 7.07
N GLY A 823 -1.39 -14.14 6.26
CA GLY A 823 -0.27 -14.18 5.32
C GLY A 823 1.08 -14.28 6.05
N LEU A 824 1.95 -15.17 5.56
CA LEU A 824 3.29 -15.40 6.07
C LEU A 824 4.34 -14.68 5.20
N GLN A 825 4.67 -15.27 4.06
CA GLN A 825 5.57 -14.72 3.04
C GLN A 825 5.36 -15.43 1.71
N THR A 826 5.99 -14.92 0.65
CA THR A 826 6.00 -15.56 -0.66
C THR A 826 7.40 -16.07 -0.96
N THR A 827 7.53 -17.31 -1.46
CA THR A 827 8.80 -17.90 -1.89
C THR A 827 8.78 -18.19 -3.40
N ARG A 828 9.94 -18.12 -4.05
CA ARG A 828 10.12 -18.34 -5.49
C ARG A 828 11.24 -19.35 -5.73
N HIS A 829 11.00 -20.32 -6.60
CA HIS A 829 11.93 -21.44 -6.81
C HIS A 829 12.02 -21.81 -8.29
N ARG A 830 13.20 -22.22 -8.76
CA ARG A 830 13.39 -22.77 -10.11
C ARG A 830 13.31 -24.29 -10.08
N ILE A 831 12.30 -24.84 -10.72
CA ILE A 831 12.02 -26.27 -10.74
C ILE A 831 12.33 -26.86 -12.11
N TYR A 832 13.23 -27.85 -12.12
CA TYR A 832 13.50 -28.70 -13.28
C TYR A 832 12.76 -30.03 -13.13
N THR A 833 12.15 -30.49 -14.21
CA THR A 833 11.58 -31.83 -14.33
C THR A 833 12.36 -32.56 -15.41
N VAL A 834 12.87 -33.74 -15.07
CA VAL A 834 13.67 -34.59 -15.97
C VAL A 834 13.10 -36.01 -15.98
N LEU A 835 13.25 -36.73 -17.09
CA LEU A 835 12.56 -38.01 -17.29
C LEU A 835 13.02 -39.09 -16.30
N ALA A 836 14.33 -39.14 -16.05
CA ALA A 836 14.97 -40.11 -15.18
C ALA A 836 16.20 -39.47 -14.52
N ALA A 837 16.79 -40.16 -13.55
CA ALA A 837 18.05 -39.73 -12.96
C ALA A 837 19.10 -39.55 -14.08
N PRO A 838 19.79 -38.40 -14.16
CA PRO A 838 20.73 -38.13 -15.24
C PRO A 838 21.82 -39.19 -15.33
N SER A 839 22.02 -39.75 -16.51
CA SER A 839 23.05 -40.76 -16.76
C SER A 839 24.40 -40.10 -17.09
N ALA A 840 25.47 -40.91 -17.17
CA ALA A 840 26.81 -40.39 -17.45
C ALA A 840 26.80 -39.46 -18.71
N PRO A 841 27.58 -38.36 -18.71
CA PRO A 841 28.66 -38.04 -17.78
C PRO A 841 28.19 -37.58 -16.39
N TRP A 842 26.89 -37.35 -16.20
CA TRP A 842 26.31 -36.96 -14.93
C TRP A 842 26.32 -38.07 -13.89
N GLN A 843 26.37 -37.67 -12.61
CA GLN A 843 26.42 -38.57 -11.47
C GLN A 843 25.56 -38.03 -10.32
N GLN A 844 24.91 -38.94 -9.60
CA GLN A 844 24.19 -38.63 -8.37
C GLN A 844 25.02 -38.89 -7.10
N SER A 845 26.17 -39.56 -7.21
CA SER A 845 27.10 -39.79 -6.10
C SER A 845 28.05 -38.60 -5.86
N GLY A 846 28.61 -38.51 -4.65
CA GLY A 846 29.66 -37.53 -4.32
C GLY A 846 29.17 -36.09 -4.15
N PHE A 847 27.88 -35.88 -3.93
CA PHE A 847 27.30 -34.55 -3.66
C PHE A 847 27.77 -33.99 -2.30
N PRO A 848 28.03 -32.67 -2.19
CA PRO A 848 27.98 -31.63 -3.24
C PRO A 848 29.31 -31.43 -4.00
N ALA A 849 30.35 -32.19 -3.66
CA ALA A 849 31.71 -31.96 -4.15
C ALA A 849 31.93 -32.38 -5.62
N SER A 850 31.16 -33.36 -6.12
CA SER A 850 31.38 -33.92 -7.45
C SER A 850 31.13 -32.88 -8.56
N PRO A 851 32.10 -32.60 -9.45
CA PRO A 851 31.89 -31.75 -10.63
C PRO A 851 30.90 -32.35 -11.63
N GLN A 852 30.56 -33.64 -11.48
CA GLN A 852 29.64 -34.33 -12.37
C GLN A 852 28.21 -34.44 -11.83
N ASN A 853 27.88 -33.84 -10.67
CA ASN A 853 26.46 -33.61 -10.37
C ASN A 853 25.86 -32.72 -11.47
N PRO A 854 24.62 -32.96 -11.95
CA PRO A 854 23.96 -32.16 -12.99
C PRO A 854 24.04 -30.65 -12.73
N TRP A 855 24.39 -29.89 -13.76
CA TRP A 855 24.55 -28.43 -13.67
C TRP A 855 23.24 -27.73 -13.97
N THR A 856 22.81 -26.78 -13.13
CA THR A 856 21.64 -25.94 -13.42
C THR A 856 21.87 -25.09 -14.67
N ASP A 857 23.10 -24.61 -14.90
CA ASP A 857 23.47 -23.91 -16.14
C ASP A 857 23.25 -24.79 -17.40
N VAL A 858 23.40 -26.12 -17.29
CA VAL A 858 23.09 -27.04 -18.39
C VAL A 858 21.59 -27.36 -18.44
N LEU A 859 20.96 -27.61 -17.30
CA LEU A 859 19.53 -27.91 -17.20
C LEU A 859 18.66 -26.75 -17.70
N ASP A 860 19.08 -25.49 -17.51
CA ASP A 860 18.40 -24.30 -18.01
C ASP A 860 18.18 -24.34 -19.53
N HIS A 861 19.17 -24.86 -20.25
CA HIS A 861 19.12 -25.06 -21.69
C HIS A 861 18.52 -26.41 -22.07
N ALA A 862 18.98 -27.51 -21.45
CA ALA A 862 18.53 -28.85 -21.80
C ALA A 862 17.02 -29.05 -21.60
N CYS A 863 16.48 -28.54 -20.48
CA CYS A 863 15.04 -28.62 -20.22
C CYS A 863 14.24 -27.72 -21.16
N GLN A 864 14.80 -26.58 -21.59
CA GLN A 864 14.17 -25.71 -22.57
C GLN A 864 14.15 -26.35 -23.96
N TRP A 865 15.26 -26.97 -24.38
CA TRP A 865 15.39 -27.62 -25.68
C TRP A 865 14.50 -28.85 -25.80
N ALA A 866 14.31 -29.60 -24.70
CA ALA A 866 13.48 -30.78 -24.64
C ALA A 866 12.09 -30.54 -24.02
N SER A 867 11.65 -29.28 -23.90
CA SER A 867 10.42 -28.90 -23.21
C SER A 867 9.20 -29.72 -23.66
N GLY A 868 8.45 -30.26 -22.70
CA GLY A 868 7.25 -31.08 -22.93
C GLY A 868 7.52 -32.52 -23.36
N SER A 869 8.79 -32.92 -23.52
CA SER A 869 9.11 -34.32 -23.87
C SER A 869 8.76 -35.25 -22.72
N THR A 870 8.06 -36.34 -23.02
CA THR A 870 7.66 -37.36 -22.04
C THR A 870 8.39 -38.69 -22.20
N THR A 871 9.22 -38.82 -23.25
CA THR A 871 10.02 -40.02 -23.51
C THR A 871 11.48 -39.65 -23.80
N PRO A 872 12.45 -40.53 -23.45
CA PRO A 872 13.87 -40.27 -23.73
C PRO A 872 14.15 -40.01 -25.21
N ASP A 873 13.48 -40.74 -26.11
CA ASP A 873 13.64 -40.54 -27.55
C ASP A 873 13.15 -39.17 -28.02
N ALA A 874 12.02 -38.70 -27.51
CA ALA A 874 11.51 -37.37 -27.84
C ALA A 874 12.46 -36.28 -27.34
N ALA A 875 12.98 -36.42 -26.12
CA ALA A 875 13.94 -35.50 -25.53
C ALA A 875 15.27 -35.47 -26.31
N ALA A 876 15.83 -36.65 -26.61
CA ALA A 876 17.03 -36.77 -27.45
C ALA A 876 16.81 -36.12 -28.82
N ALA A 877 15.69 -36.42 -29.50
CA ALA A 877 15.37 -35.83 -30.79
C ALA A 877 15.24 -34.30 -30.74
N ALA A 878 14.64 -33.76 -29.68
CA ALA A 878 14.48 -32.32 -29.48
C ALA A 878 15.83 -31.62 -29.26
N VAL A 879 16.71 -32.21 -28.44
CA VAL A 879 18.08 -31.72 -28.24
C VAL A 879 18.86 -31.76 -29.56
N THR A 880 18.83 -32.88 -30.29
CA THR A 880 19.50 -33.02 -31.60
C THR A 880 19.04 -31.97 -32.60
N ARG A 881 17.72 -31.73 -32.67
CA ARG A 881 17.14 -30.71 -33.55
C ARG A 881 17.64 -29.31 -33.19
N THR A 882 17.59 -28.95 -31.92
CA THR A 882 18.07 -27.64 -31.45
C THR A 882 19.54 -27.43 -31.78
N VAL A 883 20.39 -28.43 -31.53
CA VAL A 883 21.82 -28.35 -31.86
C VAL A 883 22.03 -28.12 -33.36
N ASN A 884 21.34 -28.87 -34.24
CA ASN A 884 21.48 -28.74 -35.69
C ASN A 884 20.93 -27.42 -36.24
N GLN A 885 19.81 -26.93 -35.70
CA GLN A 885 18.98 -25.92 -36.39
C GLN A 885 18.91 -24.57 -35.68
N SER A 886 19.13 -24.52 -34.36
CA SER A 886 18.80 -23.34 -33.55
C SER A 886 20.01 -22.64 -32.92
N LEU A 887 21.17 -23.31 -32.85
CA LEU A 887 22.36 -22.78 -32.17
C LEU A 887 23.32 -22.01 -33.09
N ASN A 888 23.00 -21.86 -34.39
CA ASN A 888 23.85 -21.18 -35.38
C ASN A 888 25.28 -21.75 -35.45
N LEU A 889 25.40 -23.07 -35.33
CA LEU A 889 26.65 -23.80 -35.43
C LEU A 889 26.98 -24.11 -36.91
N THR A 890 28.26 -24.25 -37.24
CA THR A 890 28.71 -24.58 -38.59
C THR A 890 29.74 -25.68 -38.55
N TYR A 891 29.63 -26.64 -39.46
CA TYR A 891 30.57 -27.75 -39.55
C TYR A 891 31.98 -27.28 -39.97
N ASP A 892 33.03 -27.74 -39.28
CA ASP A 892 34.41 -27.49 -39.66
C ASP A 892 34.76 -28.26 -40.94
N MET A 893 34.82 -27.53 -42.05
CA MET A 893 35.22 -28.07 -43.36
C MET A 893 36.71 -27.89 -43.67
N SER A 894 37.50 -27.36 -42.73
CA SER A 894 38.88 -26.90 -42.98
C SER A 894 39.95 -27.69 -42.22
N ARG A 895 39.73 -28.02 -40.95
CA ARG A 895 40.76 -28.64 -40.07
C ARG A 895 40.27 -29.94 -39.42
N GLY A 896 38.95 -30.13 -39.29
CA GLY A 896 38.31 -31.32 -38.74
C GLY A 896 38.53 -31.52 -37.24
N ALA A 897 39.07 -30.51 -36.54
CA ALA A 897 39.37 -30.58 -35.11
C ALA A 897 38.12 -30.27 -34.28
N SER A 898 38.04 -30.86 -33.09
CA SER A 898 36.98 -30.55 -32.13
C SER A 898 37.29 -29.22 -31.44
N ALA A 899 36.28 -28.38 -31.25
CA ALA A 899 36.41 -27.09 -30.58
C ALA A 899 36.08 -27.15 -29.08
N TYR A 900 35.26 -28.13 -28.67
CA TYR A 900 34.74 -28.25 -27.31
C TYR A 900 35.11 -29.58 -26.64
N THR A 901 36.02 -30.36 -27.21
CA THR A 901 36.58 -31.53 -26.54
C THR A 901 38.10 -31.51 -26.57
N GLU A 902 38.71 -31.89 -25.45
CA GLU A 902 40.17 -31.92 -25.31
C GLU A 902 40.62 -33.08 -24.42
N GLY A 903 41.92 -33.43 -24.51
CA GLY A 903 42.52 -34.43 -23.63
C GLY A 903 42.89 -33.81 -22.29
N ASN A 904 42.39 -34.37 -21.20
CA ASN A 904 42.75 -33.99 -19.84
C ASN A 904 43.73 -35.02 -19.26
N ALA A 905 44.99 -34.60 -19.11
CA ALA A 905 46.06 -35.45 -18.60
C ALA A 905 45.86 -35.86 -17.12
N THR A 906 45.24 -35.00 -16.31
CA THR A 906 45.03 -35.24 -14.87
C THR A 906 44.12 -36.43 -14.61
N ILE A 907 43.06 -36.59 -15.41
CA ILE A 907 42.13 -37.73 -15.30
C ILE A 907 42.34 -38.79 -16.38
N SER A 908 43.39 -38.64 -17.21
CA SER A 908 43.70 -39.52 -18.35
C SER A 908 42.50 -39.80 -19.27
N ARG A 909 41.69 -38.76 -19.54
CA ARG A 909 40.45 -38.86 -20.32
C ARG A 909 40.24 -37.67 -21.24
N TRP A 910 39.46 -37.87 -22.29
CA TRP A 910 38.88 -36.79 -23.07
C TRP A 910 37.70 -36.18 -22.30
N VAL A 911 37.66 -34.86 -22.22
CA VAL A 911 36.64 -34.08 -21.51
C VAL A 911 35.81 -33.25 -22.48
N PHE A 912 34.61 -32.88 -22.04
CA PHE A 912 33.79 -31.86 -22.68
C PHE A 912 34.04 -30.52 -21.99
N LEU A 913 34.40 -29.51 -22.77
CA LEU A 913 34.55 -28.12 -22.35
C LEU A 913 33.17 -27.47 -22.23
N ALA A 914 32.40 -27.92 -21.23
CA ALA A 914 31.03 -27.51 -20.99
C ALA A 914 30.96 -26.03 -20.59
N THR A 915 31.89 -25.56 -19.75
CA THR A 915 31.92 -24.16 -19.33
C THR A 915 32.14 -23.22 -20.52
N PRO A 916 33.16 -23.43 -21.40
CA PRO A 916 33.28 -22.66 -22.65
C PRO A 916 32.08 -22.77 -23.60
N PHE A 917 31.42 -23.93 -23.69
CA PHE A 917 30.23 -24.08 -24.54
C PHE A 917 29.03 -23.32 -23.99
N LEU A 918 28.81 -23.32 -22.68
CA LEU A 918 27.80 -22.49 -22.02
C LEU A 918 28.08 -21.00 -22.21
N ASN A 919 29.36 -20.59 -22.21
CA ASN A 919 29.74 -19.22 -22.57
C ASN A 919 29.35 -18.88 -24.00
N PHE A 920 29.57 -19.79 -24.96
CA PHE A 920 29.09 -19.61 -26.34
C PHE A 920 27.58 -19.36 -26.40
N LEU A 921 26.78 -20.18 -25.69
CA LEU A 921 25.32 -20.00 -25.63
C LEU A 921 24.90 -18.65 -25.01
N LYS A 922 25.70 -18.10 -24.11
CA LYS A 922 25.49 -16.80 -23.45
C LYS A 922 26.09 -15.62 -24.23
N GLY A 923 26.74 -15.85 -25.38
CA GLY A 923 27.44 -14.81 -26.14
C GLY A 923 28.74 -14.30 -25.47
N ALA A 924 29.28 -15.06 -24.53
CA ALA A 924 30.52 -14.77 -23.80
C ALA A 924 31.76 -15.39 -24.50
N PRO A 925 32.99 -15.03 -24.10
CA PRO A 925 34.21 -15.57 -24.70
C PRO A 925 34.24 -17.10 -24.76
N SER A 926 34.41 -17.64 -25.97
CA SER A 926 34.33 -19.07 -26.27
C SER A 926 35.10 -19.42 -27.56
N PRO A 927 35.38 -20.71 -27.83
CA PRO A 927 35.97 -21.18 -29.10
C PRO A 927 35.19 -20.81 -30.37
N GLY A 928 33.90 -20.46 -30.26
CA GLY A 928 33.07 -19.98 -31.36
C GLY A 928 32.13 -21.03 -31.95
N ARG A 929 31.55 -20.75 -33.13
CA ARG A 929 30.48 -21.55 -33.75
C ARG A 929 30.93 -22.71 -34.64
N ILE A 930 32.23 -22.85 -34.90
CA ILE A 930 32.78 -23.86 -35.81
C ILE A 930 33.03 -25.13 -35.00
N ILE A 931 32.37 -26.23 -35.37
CA ILE A 931 32.40 -27.50 -34.64
C ILE A 931 32.52 -28.71 -35.57
N ASN A 932 32.95 -29.86 -35.06
CA ASN A 932 33.01 -31.10 -35.84
C ASN A 932 32.03 -32.18 -35.31
N CYS A 933 32.08 -33.39 -35.88
CA CYS A 933 31.20 -34.49 -35.46
C CYS A 933 31.36 -34.92 -34.00
N THR A 934 32.58 -34.82 -33.45
CA THR A 934 32.86 -35.14 -32.05
C THR A 934 32.16 -34.14 -31.11
N ASP A 935 32.18 -32.85 -31.46
CA ASP A 935 31.50 -31.80 -30.70
C ASP A 935 29.99 -32.02 -30.70
N CYS A 936 29.34 -32.19 -31.87
CA CYS A 936 27.89 -32.35 -31.88
C CYS A 936 27.43 -33.64 -31.20
N ALA A 937 28.15 -34.76 -31.34
CA ALA A 937 27.85 -35.98 -30.58
C ALA A 937 27.96 -35.76 -29.07
N THR A 938 29.00 -35.03 -28.62
CA THR A 938 29.23 -34.74 -27.19
C THR A 938 28.20 -33.77 -26.61
N ILE A 939 27.82 -32.72 -27.35
CA ILE A 939 26.78 -31.76 -26.94
C ILE A 939 25.44 -32.47 -26.82
N VAL A 940 25.03 -33.22 -27.86
CA VAL A 940 23.73 -33.91 -27.88
C VAL A 940 23.61 -34.88 -26.71
N SER A 941 24.58 -35.76 -26.54
CA SER A 941 24.57 -36.76 -25.46
C SER A 941 24.65 -36.13 -24.07
N THR A 942 25.48 -35.11 -23.87
CA THR A 942 25.60 -34.45 -22.56
C THR A 942 24.30 -33.78 -22.14
N PHE A 943 23.68 -32.98 -23.03
CA PHE A 943 22.45 -32.26 -22.72
C PHE A 943 21.23 -33.19 -22.67
N ALA A 944 21.13 -34.19 -23.55
CA ALA A 944 20.04 -35.17 -23.51
C ALA A 944 20.12 -36.06 -22.25
N ASN A 945 21.31 -36.49 -21.84
CA ASN A 945 21.47 -37.31 -20.64
C ASN A 945 21.20 -36.50 -19.36
N ALA A 946 21.37 -35.17 -19.40
CA ALA A 946 21.01 -34.29 -18.29
C ALA A 946 19.51 -34.32 -17.98
N VAL A 947 18.67 -34.58 -19.00
CA VAL A 947 17.20 -34.66 -18.87
C VAL A 947 16.68 -36.10 -18.79
N GLY A 948 17.56 -37.08 -18.58
CA GLY A 948 17.20 -38.47 -18.34
C GLY A 948 17.24 -39.39 -19.57
N CYS A 949 17.94 -39.00 -20.64
CA CYS A 949 18.30 -39.92 -21.73
C CYS A 949 19.52 -40.77 -21.36
N ASP A 950 19.83 -41.78 -22.19
CA ASP A 950 21.06 -42.56 -22.08
C ASP A 950 21.75 -42.73 -23.43
N LEU A 951 22.39 -41.66 -23.89
CA LEU A 951 23.14 -41.59 -25.13
C LEU A 951 24.64 -41.78 -24.89
N THR A 952 25.26 -42.49 -25.82
CA THR A 952 26.70 -42.75 -25.88
C THR A 952 27.24 -42.15 -27.16
N GLN A 953 28.39 -41.48 -27.09
CA GLN A 953 29.13 -41.01 -28.26
C GLN A 953 29.84 -42.21 -28.90
N SER A 954 29.43 -42.61 -30.10
CA SER A 954 29.91 -43.80 -30.81
C SER A 954 30.39 -43.45 -32.21
N CYS A 955 31.43 -44.14 -32.68
CA CYS A 955 32.08 -43.84 -33.94
C CYS A 955 31.81 -44.88 -35.03
N MET A 956 31.76 -44.38 -36.27
CA MET A 956 32.06 -45.12 -37.49
C MET A 956 33.49 -44.76 -37.90
N GLU A 957 34.40 -45.73 -37.98
CA GLU A 957 35.84 -45.49 -38.28
C GLU A 957 36.30 -46.22 -39.55
N ARG A 958 37.60 -46.12 -39.85
CA ARG A 958 38.32 -46.77 -40.97
C ARG A 958 38.08 -46.19 -42.37
N GLY A 959 37.48 -45.00 -42.45
CA GLY A 959 37.25 -44.31 -43.71
C GLY A 959 36.09 -44.89 -44.52
N PHE A 960 35.12 -44.07 -44.92
CA PHE A 960 34.04 -44.50 -45.81
C PHE A 960 33.56 -43.37 -46.73
N ALA A 961 33.18 -43.74 -47.96
CA ALA A 961 32.66 -42.82 -48.96
C ALA A 961 31.22 -42.40 -48.63
N LEU A 962 30.95 -41.10 -48.76
CA LEU A 962 29.68 -40.47 -48.43
C LEU A 962 28.77 -40.36 -49.64
N ASN A 963 27.47 -40.40 -49.37
CA ASN A 963 26.47 -39.78 -50.23
C ASN A 963 26.52 -38.25 -50.04
N GLN A 964 25.84 -37.46 -50.89
CA GLN A 964 25.73 -36.03 -50.57
C GLN A 964 24.85 -35.83 -49.34
N ILE A 965 25.25 -34.91 -48.47
CA ILE A 965 24.62 -34.59 -47.18
C ILE A 965 24.38 -33.09 -47.06
N ILE A 966 23.60 -32.67 -46.07
CA ILE A 966 23.57 -31.27 -45.63
C ILE A 966 24.27 -31.17 -44.28
N ALA A 967 25.51 -30.68 -44.25
CA ALA A 967 26.22 -30.45 -43.00
C ALA A 967 25.56 -29.34 -42.16
N ILE A 968 25.71 -29.39 -40.84
CA ILE A 968 25.22 -28.35 -39.93
C ILE A 968 25.73 -26.96 -40.35
N GLY A 969 24.81 -25.99 -40.46
CA GLY A 969 25.07 -24.65 -40.99
C GLY A 969 25.00 -24.51 -42.51
N SER A 970 24.79 -25.60 -43.26
CA SER A 970 24.49 -25.58 -44.71
C SER A 970 22.98 -25.70 -44.96
N SER A 971 22.55 -25.29 -46.16
CA SER A 971 21.17 -25.45 -46.67
C SER A 971 21.07 -26.30 -47.94
N THR A 972 22.20 -26.81 -48.45
CA THR A 972 22.26 -27.54 -49.72
C THR A 972 22.94 -28.89 -49.55
N PHE A 973 22.48 -29.88 -50.32
CA PHE A 973 23.16 -31.16 -50.42
C PHE A 973 24.49 -30.98 -51.14
N GLY A 974 25.54 -31.56 -50.56
CA GLY A 974 26.87 -31.57 -51.15
C GLY A 974 27.81 -32.47 -50.38
N TYR A 975 29.08 -32.49 -50.81
CA TYR A 975 30.15 -33.11 -50.06
C TYR A 975 30.75 -32.11 -49.08
N PRO A 976 31.20 -32.56 -47.89
CA PRO A 976 32.00 -31.72 -47.01
C PRO A 976 33.26 -31.17 -47.71
N GLY A 977 33.75 -29.99 -47.29
CA GLY A 977 34.88 -29.32 -47.95
C GLY A 977 36.22 -30.09 -47.94
N PHE A 978 36.35 -31.16 -47.14
CA PHE A 978 37.50 -32.08 -47.15
C PHE A 978 37.33 -33.29 -48.09
N GLY A 979 36.24 -33.37 -48.86
CA GLY A 979 36.01 -34.38 -49.88
C GLY A 979 34.85 -35.34 -49.58
N PRO A 980 34.58 -36.30 -50.48
CA PRO A 980 33.39 -37.15 -50.45
C PRO A 980 33.52 -38.35 -49.49
N ALA A 981 34.28 -38.23 -48.41
CA ALA A 981 34.54 -39.32 -47.46
C ALA A 981 34.76 -38.81 -46.04
N PHE A 982 34.30 -39.56 -45.05
CA PHE A 982 34.68 -39.35 -43.65
C PHE A 982 35.82 -40.31 -43.28
N SER A 983 36.90 -39.79 -42.67
CA SER A 983 37.92 -40.63 -42.02
C SER A 983 37.35 -41.37 -40.79
N TYR A 984 36.49 -40.68 -40.06
CA TYR A 984 35.59 -41.21 -39.04
C TYR A 984 34.39 -40.27 -38.88
N HIS A 985 33.32 -40.77 -38.28
CA HIS A 985 32.16 -39.97 -37.89
C HIS A 985 31.68 -40.38 -36.50
N GLU A 986 31.45 -39.43 -35.59
CA GLU A 986 30.99 -39.69 -34.22
C GLU A 986 29.57 -39.14 -34.05
N VAL A 987 28.70 -39.92 -33.42
CA VAL A 987 27.25 -39.66 -33.31
C VAL A 987 26.74 -40.07 -31.93
N ALA A 988 25.63 -39.48 -31.51
CA ALA A 988 24.96 -39.88 -30.28
C ALA A 988 24.08 -41.12 -30.54
N TRP A 989 24.29 -42.17 -29.76
CA TRP A 989 23.71 -43.49 -30.02
C TRP A 989 23.20 -44.11 -28.71
N THR A 990 22.00 -44.67 -28.73
CA THR A 990 21.38 -45.36 -27.60
C THR A 990 21.83 -46.83 -27.47
N GLY A 991 21.45 -47.47 -26.35
CA GLY A 991 21.43 -48.92 -26.22
C GLY A 991 22.81 -49.57 -26.10
N GLY A 992 22.91 -50.82 -26.57
CA GLY A 992 24.14 -51.60 -26.62
C GLY A 992 25.00 -51.29 -27.84
N LEU A 993 24.69 -50.22 -28.59
CA LEU A 993 25.30 -49.84 -29.86
C LEU A 993 25.10 -50.91 -30.95
N SER A 994 23.96 -51.59 -30.89
CA SER A 994 23.53 -52.56 -31.89
C SER A 994 23.09 -51.88 -33.19
N TYR A 995 23.03 -52.63 -34.28
CA TYR A 995 22.60 -52.10 -35.57
C TYR A 995 21.15 -51.58 -35.61
N ALA A 996 20.30 -52.11 -34.74
CA ALA A 996 18.91 -51.68 -34.60
C ALA A 996 18.75 -50.52 -33.60
N ASP A 997 19.79 -50.23 -32.80
CA ASP A 997 19.70 -49.22 -31.76
C ASP A 997 19.58 -47.83 -32.38
N PRO A 998 18.65 -46.99 -31.89
CA PRO A 998 18.47 -45.63 -32.38
C PRO A 998 19.71 -44.75 -32.26
N LEU A 999 19.96 -44.00 -33.33
CA LEU A 999 21.02 -43.01 -33.48
C LEU A 999 20.43 -41.62 -33.73
N TYR A 1000 21.13 -40.62 -33.20
CA TYR A 1000 20.83 -39.21 -33.25
C TYR A 1000 22.04 -38.44 -33.75
N ASP A 1001 21.91 -37.76 -34.89
CA ASP A 1001 23.01 -36.98 -35.46
C ASP A 1001 22.58 -35.54 -35.71
N ALA A 1002 23.21 -34.60 -35.00
CA ALA A 1002 22.99 -33.17 -35.17
C ALA A 1002 23.97 -32.55 -36.17
N CYS A 1003 24.97 -33.28 -36.63
CA CYS A 1003 26.06 -32.75 -37.45
C CYS A 1003 25.68 -32.63 -38.93
N LEU A 1004 24.67 -33.38 -39.38
CA LEU A 1004 24.24 -33.39 -40.78
C LEU A 1004 22.81 -33.88 -40.96
N GLN A 1005 22.25 -33.66 -42.15
CA GLN A 1005 21.02 -34.26 -42.65
C GLN A 1005 21.33 -35.15 -43.84
N VAL A 1006 20.61 -36.26 -43.96
CA VAL A 1006 20.69 -37.22 -45.08
C VAL A 1006 19.49 -37.05 -46.01
N ASP A 1007 19.54 -37.66 -47.20
CA ASP A 1007 18.36 -37.72 -48.06
C ASP A 1007 17.38 -38.80 -47.56
N GLY A 1008 16.17 -38.38 -47.17
CA GLY A 1008 15.05 -39.22 -46.75
C GLY A 1008 14.15 -39.68 -47.89
N GLY A 1009 14.39 -39.24 -49.13
CA GLY A 1009 13.65 -39.62 -50.32
C GLY A 1009 13.82 -41.10 -50.70
N SER A 1010 13.06 -41.53 -51.72
CA SER A 1010 13.08 -42.91 -52.21
C SER A 1010 14.22 -43.22 -53.18
N GLN A 1011 14.99 -42.20 -53.60
CA GLN A 1011 16.13 -42.34 -54.52
C GLN A 1011 17.38 -41.64 -53.96
N PRO A 1012 17.87 -42.04 -52.76
CA PRO A 1012 18.88 -41.27 -52.02
C PRO A 1012 20.22 -41.11 -52.75
N TRP A 1013 20.56 -42.01 -53.69
CA TRP A 1013 21.84 -42.00 -54.41
C TRP A 1013 21.74 -41.42 -55.83
N ASN A 1014 20.55 -41.06 -56.31
CA ASN A 1014 20.32 -40.58 -57.67
C ASN A 1014 20.39 -39.05 -57.77
N TRP A 1015 21.58 -38.53 -58.01
CA TRP A 1015 21.83 -37.07 -58.12
C TRP A 1015 21.63 -36.50 -59.54
N ASN A 1016 20.87 -37.18 -60.39
CA ASN A 1016 20.52 -36.66 -61.72
C ASN A 1016 19.51 -35.52 -61.63
N THR A 1017 19.54 -34.61 -62.61
CA THR A 1017 18.59 -33.49 -62.71
C THR A 1017 17.15 -33.99 -62.79
N GLY A 1018 16.25 -33.46 -61.95
CA GLY A 1018 14.83 -33.81 -61.92
C GLY A 1018 14.41 -34.77 -60.80
N VAL A 1019 15.36 -35.25 -59.98
CA VAL A 1019 15.08 -36.00 -58.75
C VAL A 1019 14.91 -35.05 -57.57
N THR A 1020 13.85 -35.22 -56.78
CA THR A 1020 13.62 -34.43 -55.56
C THR A 1020 14.24 -35.12 -54.35
N HIS A 1021 15.24 -34.48 -53.75
CA HIS A 1021 15.87 -34.93 -52.51
C HIS A 1021 15.19 -34.29 -51.29
N THR A 1022 15.00 -35.07 -50.22
CA THR A 1022 14.28 -34.67 -49.01
C THR A 1022 15.24 -34.59 -47.82
N PRO A 1023 15.64 -33.38 -47.38
CA PRO A 1023 16.48 -33.22 -46.20
C PRO A 1023 15.85 -33.85 -44.96
N THR A 1024 16.55 -34.81 -44.36
CA THR A 1024 16.06 -35.56 -43.19
C THR A 1024 17.13 -35.60 -42.11
N LEU A 1025 16.83 -35.01 -40.96
CA LEU A 1025 17.69 -35.07 -39.78
C LEU A 1025 17.57 -36.46 -39.13
N PRO A 1026 18.69 -37.16 -38.85
CA PRO A 1026 18.65 -38.46 -38.17
C PRO A 1026 18.18 -38.30 -36.71
N LEU A 1027 16.90 -38.61 -36.48
CA LEU A 1027 16.25 -38.58 -35.17
C LEU A 1027 15.66 -39.96 -34.90
N LYS A 1028 16.26 -40.71 -33.97
CA LYS A 1028 15.89 -42.10 -33.67
C LYS A 1028 16.01 -43.04 -34.91
N MET A 1029 17.04 -42.84 -35.72
CA MET A 1029 17.25 -43.65 -36.93
C MET A 1029 18.10 -44.88 -36.58
N PRO A 1030 17.68 -46.13 -36.91
CA PRO A 1030 18.54 -47.29 -36.72
C PRO A 1030 19.77 -47.19 -37.63
N PHE A 1031 20.89 -47.75 -37.18
CA PHE A 1031 22.12 -47.71 -37.96
C PHE A 1031 22.01 -48.41 -39.32
N THR A 1032 21.44 -49.62 -39.37
CA THR A 1032 21.13 -50.31 -40.63
C THR A 1032 19.88 -51.18 -40.50
N THR A 1033 19.12 -51.28 -41.59
CA THR A 1033 18.03 -52.27 -41.77
C THR A 1033 18.45 -53.46 -42.65
N MET A 1034 19.67 -53.45 -43.20
CA MET A 1034 20.14 -54.39 -44.23
C MET A 1034 21.21 -55.36 -43.72
N GLY A 1035 21.49 -55.37 -42.41
CA GLY A 1035 22.52 -56.22 -41.80
C GLY A 1035 23.95 -55.76 -42.09
N MET A 1036 24.96 -56.52 -41.68
CA MET A 1036 26.36 -56.08 -41.73
C MET A 1036 26.92 -55.88 -43.13
N SER A 1037 26.61 -56.81 -44.05
CA SER A 1037 27.23 -56.89 -45.37
C SER A 1037 26.17 -56.93 -46.46
N PRO A 1038 25.44 -55.82 -46.70
CA PRO A 1038 24.46 -55.76 -47.77
C PRO A 1038 25.15 -55.87 -49.13
N ALA A 1039 24.46 -56.49 -50.10
CA ALA A 1039 24.89 -56.43 -51.49
C ALA A 1039 24.76 -54.99 -52.00
N THR A 1040 25.82 -54.48 -52.65
CA THR A 1040 25.84 -53.15 -53.28
C THR A 1040 26.08 -53.31 -54.79
N PRO A 1041 25.43 -52.50 -55.66
CA PRO A 1041 24.49 -51.43 -55.33
C PRO A 1041 23.11 -51.95 -54.85
N ILE A 1042 22.48 -51.22 -53.94
CA ILE A 1042 21.14 -51.47 -53.42
C ILE A 1042 20.10 -51.01 -54.45
N PRO A 1043 19.10 -51.84 -54.79
CA PRO A 1043 18.05 -51.45 -55.73
C PRO A 1043 17.26 -50.21 -55.27
N MET A 1044 16.96 -49.31 -56.21
CA MET A 1044 15.97 -48.24 -56.01
C MET A 1044 14.57 -48.70 -56.44
N PRO A 1045 13.48 -48.25 -55.79
CA PRO A 1045 13.43 -47.26 -54.71
C PRO A 1045 13.85 -47.81 -53.34
N PHE A 1046 14.54 -46.99 -52.54
CA PHE A 1046 14.94 -47.29 -51.17
C PHE A 1046 14.12 -46.48 -50.16
N ASN A 1047 13.13 -47.12 -49.55
CA ASN A 1047 12.19 -46.47 -48.62
C ASN A 1047 12.53 -46.71 -47.14
N ALA A 1048 13.47 -47.61 -46.82
CA ALA A 1048 13.83 -47.91 -45.45
C ALA A 1048 14.53 -46.72 -44.78
N GLN A 1049 14.21 -46.44 -43.51
CA GLN A 1049 14.80 -45.36 -42.74
C GLN A 1049 15.98 -45.89 -41.94
N SER A 1050 17.14 -46.02 -42.58
CA SER A 1050 18.38 -46.42 -41.91
C SER A 1050 19.55 -45.52 -42.23
N TYR A 1051 20.38 -45.29 -41.21
CA TYR A 1051 21.37 -44.22 -41.20
C TYR A 1051 22.52 -44.48 -42.16
N ARG A 1052 23.13 -45.66 -42.09
CA ARG A 1052 24.30 -46.02 -42.91
C ARG A 1052 23.99 -45.94 -44.40
N GLU A 1053 22.89 -46.53 -44.84
CA GLU A 1053 22.52 -46.57 -46.25
C GLU A 1053 22.25 -45.18 -46.82
N ARG A 1054 21.69 -44.26 -46.02
CA ARG A 1054 21.40 -42.89 -46.45
C ARG A 1054 22.62 -41.97 -46.37
N LEU A 1055 23.52 -42.20 -45.41
CA LEU A 1055 24.76 -41.45 -45.23
C LEU A 1055 25.82 -41.78 -46.30
N CYS A 1056 25.92 -43.04 -46.69
CA CYS A 1056 27.07 -43.54 -47.46
C CYS A 1056 26.76 -43.71 -48.95
N ALA A 1057 27.81 -43.63 -49.78
CA ALA A 1057 27.70 -43.99 -51.18
C ALA A 1057 27.33 -45.47 -51.33
N ASP A 1058 26.44 -45.78 -52.28
CA ASP A 1058 25.98 -47.14 -52.57
C ASP A 1058 27.03 -48.00 -53.29
N THR A 1059 28.13 -48.26 -52.59
CA THR A 1059 29.30 -48.98 -53.07
C THR A 1059 29.96 -49.74 -51.91
N ALA A 1060 30.86 -50.67 -52.24
CA ALA A 1060 31.70 -51.34 -51.24
C ALA A 1060 32.56 -50.36 -50.42
N ALA A 1061 32.98 -49.23 -51.01
CA ALA A 1061 33.79 -48.19 -50.34
C ALA A 1061 32.94 -47.24 -49.47
N GLY A 1062 31.62 -47.20 -49.63
CA GLY A 1062 30.70 -46.43 -48.80
C GLY A 1062 29.99 -47.33 -47.79
N ILE A 1063 28.81 -47.84 -48.16
CA ILE A 1063 27.98 -48.71 -47.30
C ILE A 1063 28.77 -49.92 -46.77
N GLY A 1064 29.61 -50.55 -47.60
CA GLY A 1064 30.41 -51.71 -47.18
C GLY A 1064 31.53 -51.38 -46.18
N ALA A 1065 32.02 -50.14 -46.17
CA ALA A 1065 33.12 -49.69 -45.33
C ALA A 1065 32.65 -48.99 -44.03
N CYS A 1066 31.45 -48.39 -44.04
CA CYS A 1066 30.88 -47.71 -42.88
C CYS A 1066 30.41 -48.71 -41.81
N ASN A 1067 31.29 -49.01 -40.86
CA ASN A 1067 31.03 -49.95 -39.78
C ASN A 1067 31.16 -49.24 -38.42
N PRO A 1068 30.26 -49.52 -37.47
CA PRO A 1068 30.36 -48.94 -36.14
C PRO A 1068 31.45 -49.66 -35.36
N VAL A 1069 32.28 -48.89 -34.67
CA VAL A 1069 33.38 -49.39 -33.83
C VAL A 1069 33.13 -49.17 -32.34
N GLY A 1070 32.09 -48.42 -31.99
CA GLY A 1070 31.75 -48.10 -30.61
C GLY A 1070 32.39 -46.78 -30.14
N PRO A 1071 32.42 -46.52 -28.82
CA PRO A 1071 32.94 -45.28 -28.27
C PRO A 1071 34.47 -45.22 -28.37
N LYS A 1072 35.02 -44.00 -28.59
CA LYS A 1072 36.47 -43.81 -28.60
C LYS A 1072 37.12 -44.16 -27.25
N PRO A 1073 38.37 -44.65 -27.24
CA PRO A 1073 39.11 -44.85 -25.99
C PRO A 1073 39.19 -43.58 -25.13
N LEU A 1074 39.29 -43.76 -23.81
CA LEU A 1074 39.47 -42.67 -22.83
C LEU A 1074 38.31 -41.65 -22.77
N THR A 1075 37.11 -42.00 -23.22
CA THR A 1075 35.91 -41.14 -23.18
C THR A 1075 34.89 -41.55 -22.11
N ASN A 1076 35.27 -42.37 -21.11
CA ASN A 1076 34.34 -42.93 -20.13
C ASN A 1076 33.19 -43.73 -20.79
N SER A 1077 33.55 -44.66 -21.68
CA SER A 1077 32.59 -45.43 -22.48
C SER A 1077 31.67 -44.54 -23.32
N GLY A 1078 32.23 -43.50 -23.95
CA GLY A 1078 31.51 -42.58 -24.85
C GLY A 1078 30.64 -41.56 -24.12
N ARG A 1079 31.04 -41.13 -22.92
CA ARG A 1079 30.35 -40.13 -22.08
C ARG A 1079 31.39 -39.22 -21.41
N ARG A 1080 32.02 -38.37 -22.23
CA ARG A 1080 33.11 -37.46 -21.82
C ARG A 1080 32.73 -36.65 -20.56
N PRO A 1081 33.51 -36.74 -19.45
CA PRO A 1081 33.28 -35.93 -18.26
C PRO A 1081 33.36 -34.42 -18.55
N LEU A 1082 32.64 -33.61 -17.77
CA LEU A 1082 32.60 -32.16 -17.95
C LEU A 1082 33.74 -31.44 -17.25
N GLN A 1083 34.15 -30.32 -17.85
CA GLN A 1083 35.07 -29.31 -17.33
C GLN A 1083 34.55 -27.89 -17.60
#